data_AF-A0A959L8X7-F1
#
_entry.id   AF-A0A959L8X7-F1
#
_cell.length_a   1.000
_cell.length_b   1.000
_cell.length_c   1.000
_cell.angle_alpha   90.00
_cell.angle_beta   90.00
_cell.angle_gamma   90.00
#
_symmetry.space_group_name_H-M   'P 1'
#
loop_
_entity.id
_entity.type
_entity.pdbx_description
1 polymer ?
#
loop_
_entity_poly.entity_id
_entity_poly.type
_entity_poly.pdbx_seq_one_letter_code
_entity_poly.pdbx_strand_id
1 'polypeptide(L)'
;MTSKYNGIFNANELYKEKLDYMRNIHQDNYTQILPVYDYVAVADPKSIASDMDVVIEKVTTVAALHEAGDYVDDCYVMMAKAQFLKQDYEKAEETLQYFEKQFNPSNPYGRNFNSSKLSPEEKKKLKEKEKQEELKKREEERKLKEEAKEAEKEARDKAKEEKEKERKKLAEDRKKERENKKKDREKKRKSRNSKKSTKSDNTEEDTKDVEQKETEKVEDIDQKIEKPTVTSNSSKDVKRDSQAIEDNKKIDESTGEEVSLDEKLEEIKKTEPKDETSYNEGLLLLARTYTERDNFTSADFLLRRLEQTNYLKDEVRRGLAPARANWFLAQNRNKEAIPSLQEAMTTADRREDKARYAFIIAQIYQRNGDYDNAYHYFTEAENVSKDFEMEFMSILNRYKNGLLSKNESSESVKNKIKGLLNERKYEEFKSQIYYTLAEIALSENNQKEALTYFELANQSNKGNSALKAEVYLTLAQMYYEQEDYLNAKLYFDSTLVAMSDKDIRQIEIKLKADNLANIAENLKTISYQDSMLYLSGLSREEQEKIAMKIWEKEKDGSMDSNKSSDTNGNISTKSINRGNFTKSNFFAYNISMRELGKQEFKRKWGDRPLEDNWRRSKKSVTSGGESEIKPQGEEVNSEETIPDAKFKQIMKDVPFKIAQKEASNQKLKEALFNLGKEYRDKLKNIDKSISALEDLMNRYPSNEYMLDAYYYLYLDYKDKGNTEKTKYYKDIITVKFPESNYAKILNDPSYADKLMEEANREAKLYENTYILFTKGKYNDVVKNAEIAEKNFDPENEYMPRFFLLKAMATGNISGKDEYILGLQAVVTRYPNTPEERRAKEIMRFLKGESNAFSSSSLEDADKLYVEKPDRKHYVAVLVYNTNEMDFQTAKIAVSEFNKNYFKSDKLQMGEALLNKETHIILVKSFKNKEKAKDYYDEVNKHIDEYIPTGLAYYEIMPINQDNYAKLIREQKADAYRVWMEEHYFKK
;
A
#
# COMPACT_ATOMS: atom_id res chain seq x y z
N MET A 1 -18.43 41.18 28.88
CA MET A 1 -17.58 41.07 27.68
C MET A 1 -16.75 39.81 27.85
N THR A 2 -17.31 38.68 27.45
CA THR A 2 -17.04 37.39 28.09
C THR A 2 -17.27 36.29 27.06
N SER A 3 -16.42 35.25 27.08
CA SER A 3 -16.52 34.01 26.28
C SER A 3 -16.55 34.23 24.75
N LYS A 4 -17.73 34.59 24.22
CA LYS A 4 -18.09 34.71 22.80
C LYS A 4 -17.16 35.60 21.99
N TYR A 5 -16.79 36.75 22.55
CA TYR A 5 -16.13 37.85 21.80
C TYR A 5 -14.59 37.80 21.73
N ASN A 6 -13.91 36.78 22.30
CA ASN A 6 -12.44 36.73 22.25
C ASN A 6 -11.82 35.32 22.28
N GLY A 7 -12.56 34.30 22.74
CA GLY A 7 -12.10 32.91 22.67
C GLY A 7 -12.52 32.26 21.34
N ILE A 8 -13.82 31.93 21.25
CA ILE A 8 -14.42 31.23 20.11
C ILE A 8 -14.30 32.04 18.81
N PHE A 9 -14.49 33.37 18.85
CA PHE A 9 -14.31 34.23 17.68
C PHE A 9 -12.91 34.11 17.07
N ASN A 10 -11.85 34.30 17.86
CA ASN A 10 -10.47 34.19 17.37
C ASN A 10 -10.10 32.76 16.94
N ALA A 11 -10.71 31.74 17.56
CA ALA A 11 -10.57 30.36 17.13
C ALA A 11 -11.22 30.10 15.76
N ASN A 12 -12.41 30.67 15.51
CA ASN A 12 -13.13 30.56 14.25
C ASN A 12 -12.44 31.34 13.11
N GLU A 13 -11.97 32.56 13.36
CA GLU A 13 -11.24 33.33 12.33
C GLU A 13 -9.91 32.67 11.95
N LEU A 14 -9.15 32.14 12.93
CA LEU A 14 -7.94 31.35 12.64
C LEU A 14 -8.28 30.05 11.89
N TYR A 15 -9.37 29.36 12.26
CA TYR A 15 -9.85 28.19 11.53
C TYR A 15 -10.18 28.52 10.06
N LYS A 16 -10.88 29.62 9.79
CA LYS A 16 -11.18 30.09 8.42
C LYS A 16 -9.92 30.45 7.63
N GLU A 17 -9.00 31.21 8.24
CA GLU A 17 -7.71 31.57 7.62
C GLU A 17 -6.95 30.32 7.16
N LYS A 18 -6.87 29.29 8.01
CA LYS A 18 -6.17 28.04 7.69
C LYS A 18 -6.97 27.15 6.74
N LEU A 19 -8.29 27.18 6.78
CA LEU A 19 -9.15 26.48 5.81
C LEU A 19 -8.94 27.02 4.39
N ASP A 20 -8.97 28.34 4.21
CA ASP A 20 -8.77 28.94 2.90
C ASP A 20 -7.28 28.95 2.48
N TYR A 21 -6.33 28.95 3.42
CA TYR A 21 -4.93 28.60 3.12
C TYR A 21 -4.78 27.18 2.57
N MET A 22 -5.38 26.16 3.22
CA MET A 22 -5.36 24.77 2.75
C MET A 22 -5.94 24.63 1.35
N ARG A 23 -6.98 25.41 1.02
CA ARG A 23 -7.56 25.49 -0.33
C ARG A 23 -6.60 26.11 -1.34
N ASN A 24 -5.97 27.23 -0.99
CA ASN A 24 -5.05 27.93 -1.88
C ASN A 24 -3.74 27.17 -2.15
N ILE A 25 -3.37 26.19 -1.31
CA ILE A 25 -2.25 25.27 -1.55
C ILE A 25 -2.67 23.92 -2.14
N HIS A 26 -3.97 23.65 -2.28
CA HIS A 26 -4.48 22.43 -2.89
C HIS A 26 -4.42 22.55 -4.42
N GLN A 27 -3.75 21.59 -5.07
CA GLN A 27 -3.79 21.47 -6.53
C GLN A 27 -4.70 20.28 -6.91
N ASP A 28 -5.78 20.56 -7.64
CA ASP A 28 -6.71 19.54 -8.12
C ASP A 28 -6.06 18.63 -9.16
N ASN A 29 -6.27 17.31 -9.03
CA ASN A 29 -5.93 16.36 -10.08
C ASN A 29 -7.15 16.11 -10.98
N TYR A 30 -7.36 16.99 -11.96
CA TYR A 30 -8.52 16.95 -12.88
C TYR A 30 -8.68 15.67 -13.74
N THR A 31 -7.69 14.77 -13.75
CA THR A 31 -7.81 13.44 -14.39
C THR A 31 -8.57 12.44 -13.51
N GLN A 32 -8.58 12.67 -12.20
CA GLN A 32 -9.29 11.90 -11.19
C GLN A 32 -10.59 12.62 -10.79
N ILE A 33 -11.60 11.89 -10.31
CA ILE A 33 -12.82 12.54 -9.80
C ILE A 33 -12.40 13.45 -8.64
N LEU A 34 -12.70 14.75 -8.75
CA LEU A 34 -12.27 15.71 -7.74
C LEU A 34 -12.94 15.41 -6.39
N PRO A 35 -12.24 15.64 -5.26
CA PRO A 35 -12.84 15.52 -3.94
C PRO A 35 -13.96 16.56 -3.78
N VAL A 36 -15.02 16.21 -3.06
CA VAL A 36 -16.11 17.15 -2.70
C VAL A 36 -15.57 18.29 -1.84
N TYR A 37 -14.59 17.98 -0.98
CA TYR A 37 -13.90 18.93 -0.10
C TYR A 37 -12.44 19.05 -0.50
N ASP A 38 -12.09 20.16 -1.16
CA ASP A 38 -10.72 20.52 -1.56
C ASP A 38 -9.70 20.35 -0.42
N TYR A 39 -9.95 20.95 0.74
CA TYR A 39 -9.04 20.93 1.89
C TYR A 39 -8.75 19.53 2.49
N VAL A 40 -9.57 18.52 2.17
CA VAL A 40 -9.36 17.13 2.63
C VAL A 40 -8.27 16.42 1.82
N ALA A 41 -8.11 16.78 0.54
CA ALA A 41 -7.14 16.13 -0.36
C ALA A 41 -5.71 16.69 -0.25
N VAL A 42 -5.48 17.71 0.58
CA VAL A 42 -4.13 18.22 0.88
C VAL A 42 -3.28 17.11 1.51
N ALA A 43 -2.05 16.96 1.01
CA ALA A 43 -1.16 15.84 1.40
C ALA A 43 -0.48 16.05 2.76
N ASP A 44 -0.17 17.28 3.16
CA ASP A 44 0.51 17.58 4.43
C ASP A 44 -0.32 18.47 5.39
N PRO A 45 -1.14 17.86 6.27
CA PRO A 45 -1.85 18.60 7.33
C PRO A 45 -0.93 19.13 8.44
N LYS A 46 0.38 18.81 8.46
CA LYS A 46 1.31 19.36 9.46
C LYS A 46 1.55 20.86 9.27
N SER A 47 1.43 21.34 8.03
CA SER A 47 1.52 22.76 7.64
C SER A 47 0.66 23.70 8.49
N ILE A 48 -0.53 23.23 8.91
CA ILE A 48 -1.49 23.97 9.75
C ILE A 48 -1.61 23.42 11.17
N ALA A 49 -0.94 22.32 11.51
CA ALA A 49 -1.21 21.58 12.74
C ALA A 49 -1.00 22.42 14.01
N SER A 50 0.05 23.26 14.03
CA SER A 50 0.32 24.17 15.16
C SER A 50 -0.74 25.25 15.32
N ASP A 51 -1.31 25.76 14.23
CA ASP A 51 -2.39 26.76 14.29
C ASP A 51 -3.70 26.09 14.74
N MET A 52 -3.96 24.86 14.31
CA MET A 52 -5.10 24.07 14.78
C MET A 52 -4.98 23.65 16.25
N ASP A 53 -3.77 23.39 16.77
CA ASP A 53 -3.56 23.18 18.20
C ASP A 53 -3.84 24.48 19.00
N VAL A 54 -3.53 25.65 18.45
CA VAL A 54 -3.91 26.95 19.03
C VAL A 54 -5.43 27.21 18.96
N VAL A 55 -6.13 26.72 17.92
CA VAL A 55 -7.61 26.71 17.87
C VAL A 55 -8.17 25.82 19.00
N ILE A 56 -7.64 24.61 19.15
CA ILE A 56 -8.03 23.64 20.19
C ILE A 56 -7.78 24.20 21.60
N GLU A 57 -6.61 24.79 21.86
CA GLU A 57 -6.27 25.41 23.15
C GLU A 57 -7.27 26.51 23.53
N LYS A 58 -7.59 27.41 22.59
CA LYS A 58 -8.54 28.51 22.81
C LYS A 58 -9.92 27.98 23.21
N VAL A 59 -10.48 27.01 22.47
CA VAL A 59 -11.84 26.52 22.75
C VAL A 59 -11.90 25.58 23.95
N THR A 60 -10.84 24.81 24.22
CA THR A 60 -10.70 24.03 25.46
C THR A 60 -10.68 24.95 26.68
N THR A 61 -9.93 26.06 26.60
CA THR A 61 -9.86 27.07 27.67
C THR A 61 -11.22 27.71 27.93
N VAL A 62 -11.98 28.07 26.88
CA VAL A 62 -13.35 28.59 27.04
C VAL A 62 -14.29 27.55 27.65
N ALA A 63 -14.24 26.30 27.19
CA ALA A 63 -15.06 25.20 27.70
C ALA A 63 -14.71 24.76 29.14
N ALA A 64 -13.53 25.13 29.65
CA ALA A 64 -13.10 24.87 31.02
C ALA A 64 -13.35 26.04 31.99
N LEU A 65 -13.39 27.29 31.49
CA LEU A 65 -13.60 28.50 32.30
C LEU A 65 -15.08 28.84 32.55
N HIS A 66 -16.02 28.13 31.94
CA HIS A 66 -17.44 28.39 32.03
C HIS A 66 -18.23 27.13 32.39
N GLU A 67 -19.22 27.28 33.28
CA GLU A 67 -20.25 26.27 33.50
C GLU A 67 -21.09 26.07 32.23
N ALA A 68 -21.88 24.99 32.18
CA ALA A 68 -22.67 24.65 31.01
C ALA A 68 -23.66 25.77 30.64
N GLY A 69 -23.50 26.32 29.44
CA GLY A 69 -24.26 27.45 28.90
C GLY A 69 -23.95 27.68 27.42
N ASP A 70 -24.56 28.72 26.87
CA ASP A 70 -24.93 28.95 25.46
C ASP A 70 -23.83 28.86 24.36
N TYR A 71 -22.58 28.54 24.70
CA TYR A 71 -21.44 28.45 23.77
C TYR A 71 -20.48 27.28 24.07
N VAL A 72 -20.80 26.39 25.02
CA VAL A 72 -19.94 25.26 25.36
C VAL A 72 -20.02 24.17 24.29
N ASP A 73 -21.19 24.00 23.66
CA ASP A 73 -21.39 23.11 22.51
C ASP A 73 -20.58 23.59 21.28
N ASP A 74 -20.63 24.89 20.96
CA ASP A 74 -19.79 25.53 19.93
C ASP A 74 -18.29 25.23 20.12
N CYS A 75 -17.81 25.20 21.38
CA CYS A 75 -16.40 24.90 21.68
C CYS A 75 -16.02 23.47 21.28
N TYR A 76 -16.88 22.48 21.53
CA TYR A 76 -16.61 21.08 21.13
C TYR A 76 -16.73 20.89 19.61
N VAL A 77 -17.69 21.53 18.95
CA VAL A 77 -17.77 21.49 17.48
C VAL A 77 -16.55 22.15 16.84
N MET A 78 -16.07 23.28 17.37
CA MET A 78 -14.86 23.95 16.86
C MET A 78 -13.58 23.13 17.14
N MET A 79 -13.50 22.45 18.28
CA MET A 79 -12.42 21.50 18.59
C MET A 79 -12.37 20.36 17.57
N ALA A 80 -13.53 19.77 17.28
CA ALA A 80 -13.66 18.72 16.27
C ALA A 80 -13.38 19.21 14.84
N LYS A 81 -13.78 20.43 14.49
CA LYS A 81 -13.42 21.08 13.20
C LYS A 81 -11.90 21.17 13.04
N ALA A 82 -11.18 21.59 14.08
CA ALA A 82 -9.72 21.68 14.07
C ALA A 82 -9.04 20.30 13.98
N GLN A 83 -9.53 19.30 14.71
CA GLN A 83 -9.05 17.91 14.62
C GLN A 83 -9.29 17.31 13.22
N PHE A 84 -10.48 17.50 12.67
CA PHE A 84 -10.83 17.06 11.31
C PHE A 84 -9.93 17.72 10.25
N LEU A 85 -9.68 19.03 10.36
CA LEU A 85 -8.81 19.74 9.41
C LEU A 85 -7.33 19.33 9.54
N LYS A 86 -6.88 18.86 10.71
CA LYS A 86 -5.59 18.17 10.92
C LYS A 86 -5.54 16.75 10.30
N GLN A 87 -6.63 16.25 9.71
CA GLN A 87 -6.83 14.83 9.34
C GLN A 87 -6.70 13.88 10.55
N ASP A 88 -6.90 14.38 11.77
CA ASP A 88 -6.86 13.64 13.04
C ASP A 88 -8.27 13.08 13.34
N TYR A 89 -8.78 12.28 12.40
CA TYR A 89 -10.17 11.84 12.38
C TYR A 89 -10.55 10.96 13.59
N GLU A 90 -9.57 10.32 14.22
CA GLU A 90 -9.81 9.51 15.42
C GLU A 90 -10.19 10.39 16.62
N LYS A 91 -9.45 11.48 16.86
CA LYS A 91 -9.79 12.43 17.93
C LYS A 91 -11.03 13.25 17.59
N ALA A 92 -11.25 13.55 16.31
CA ALA A 92 -12.49 14.17 15.86
C ALA A 92 -13.70 13.28 16.19
N GLU A 93 -13.62 11.97 15.93
CA GLU A 93 -14.67 11.00 16.28
C GLU A 93 -14.89 10.92 17.81
N GLU A 94 -13.83 10.74 18.60
CA GLU A 94 -13.94 10.69 20.07
C GLU A 94 -14.60 11.95 20.65
N THR A 95 -14.15 13.13 20.18
CA THR A 95 -14.68 14.43 20.60
C THR A 95 -16.15 14.58 20.21
N LEU A 96 -16.53 14.09 19.03
CA LEU A 96 -17.90 14.20 18.52
C LEU A 96 -18.87 13.13 19.07
N GLN A 97 -18.40 11.93 19.43
CA GLN A 97 -19.19 10.94 20.15
C GLN A 97 -19.47 11.38 21.59
N TYR A 98 -18.46 11.96 22.26
CA TYR A 98 -18.65 12.63 23.54
C TYR A 98 -19.65 13.80 23.40
N PHE A 99 -19.50 14.60 22.35
CA PHE A 99 -20.41 15.72 22.05
C PHE A 99 -21.86 15.25 21.85
N GLU A 100 -22.10 14.27 20.98
CA GLU A 100 -23.44 13.72 20.73
C GLU A 100 -24.10 13.28 22.03
N LYS A 101 -23.38 12.54 22.88
CA LYS A 101 -23.91 12.06 24.15
C LYS A 101 -24.24 13.19 25.14
N GLN A 102 -23.42 14.24 25.18
CA GLN A 102 -23.47 15.27 26.23
C GLN A 102 -24.32 16.50 25.88
N PHE A 103 -24.47 16.85 24.61
CA PHE A 103 -25.10 18.09 24.16
C PHE A 103 -26.43 17.90 23.41
N ASN A 104 -26.87 16.64 23.23
CA ASN A 104 -28.18 16.29 22.67
C ASN A 104 -29.34 17.01 23.40
N PRO A 105 -30.12 17.87 22.72
CA PRO A 105 -31.24 18.60 23.34
C PRO A 105 -32.31 17.71 23.97
N SER A 106 -32.47 16.47 23.48
CA SER A 106 -33.43 15.48 23.99
C SER A 106 -32.88 14.64 25.14
N ASN A 107 -31.65 14.86 25.59
CA ASN A 107 -31.06 14.16 26.75
C ASN A 107 -31.33 14.94 28.05
N PRO A 108 -32.20 14.46 28.97
CA PRO A 108 -32.48 15.13 30.24
C PRO A 108 -31.30 15.13 31.23
N TYR A 109 -30.24 14.38 30.92
CA TYR A 109 -28.98 14.34 31.66
C TYR A 109 -27.83 15.05 30.90
N GLY A 110 -28.12 15.70 29.76
CA GLY A 110 -27.12 16.42 28.96
C GLY A 110 -26.69 17.75 29.61
N ARG A 111 -25.49 18.22 29.29
CA ARG A 111 -24.98 19.54 29.76
C ARG A 111 -25.88 20.71 29.37
N ASN A 112 -26.59 20.59 28.23
CA ASN A 112 -27.53 21.60 27.75
C ASN A 112 -28.88 21.61 28.49
N PHE A 113 -29.15 20.66 29.40
CA PHE A 113 -30.42 20.60 30.11
C PHE A 113 -30.47 21.61 31.27
N ASN A 114 -31.28 22.67 31.11
CA ASN A 114 -31.32 23.80 32.03
C ASN A 114 -31.95 23.44 33.39
N SER A 115 -31.09 23.01 34.33
CA SER A 115 -31.48 22.52 35.65
C SER A 115 -32.07 23.57 36.61
N SER A 116 -32.27 24.83 36.18
CA SER A 116 -32.87 25.88 37.01
C SER A 116 -34.33 25.62 37.41
N LYS A 117 -35.05 24.74 36.68
CA LYS A 117 -36.46 24.40 36.93
C LYS A 117 -36.72 23.29 37.95
N LEU A 118 -35.69 22.68 38.58
CA LEU A 118 -35.85 21.53 39.48
C LEU A 118 -35.44 21.82 40.93
N SER A 119 -36.25 21.31 41.87
CA SER A 119 -36.05 21.32 43.32
C SER A 119 -34.79 20.55 43.75
N PRO A 120 -34.15 20.88 44.89
CA PRO A 120 -33.04 20.11 45.45
C PRO A 120 -33.35 18.62 45.65
N GLU A 121 -34.59 18.27 46.00
CA GLU A 121 -34.98 16.85 46.13
C GLU A 121 -35.11 16.14 44.78
N GLU A 122 -35.66 16.82 43.78
CA GLU A 122 -35.75 16.29 42.41
C GLU A 122 -34.36 16.08 41.83
N LYS A 123 -33.43 17.02 42.05
CA LYS A 123 -32.02 16.89 41.67
C LYS A 123 -31.31 15.71 42.36
N LYS A 124 -31.70 15.36 43.59
CA LYS A 124 -31.21 14.17 44.28
C LYS A 124 -31.81 12.88 43.69
N LYS A 125 -33.13 12.83 43.50
CA LYS A 125 -33.85 11.71 42.86
C LYS A 125 -33.38 11.47 41.41
N LEU A 126 -33.06 12.53 40.66
CA LEU A 126 -32.45 12.44 39.33
C LEU A 126 -31.07 11.77 39.38
N LYS A 127 -30.18 12.18 40.29
CA LYS A 127 -28.84 11.56 40.41
C LYS A 127 -28.89 10.09 40.84
N GLU A 128 -29.90 9.69 41.62
CA GLU A 128 -30.13 8.27 41.93
C GLU A 128 -30.69 7.50 40.72
N LYS A 129 -31.60 8.08 39.92
CA LYS A 129 -32.04 7.50 38.65
C LYS A 129 -30.92 7.40 37.61
N GLU A 130 -30.16 8.47 37.39
CA GLU A 130 -29.02 8.56 36.47
C GLU A 130 -28.00 7.45 36.77
N LYS A 131 -27.65 7.26 38.05
CA LYS A 131 -26.74 6.20 38.49
C LYS A 131 -27.32 4.79 38.29
N GLN A 132 -28.63 4.61 38.42
CA GLN A 132 -29.30 3.34 38.10
C GLN A 132 -29.42 3.08 36.59
N GLU A 133 -29.62 4.11 35.78
CA GLU A 133 -29.65 4.01 34.31
C GLU A 133 -28.25 3.81 33.73
N GLU A 134 -27.20 4.39 34.31
CA GLU A 134 -25.81 4.09 33.94
C GLU A 134 -25.43 2.65 34.30
N LEU A 135 -25.85 2.15 35.47
CA LEU A 135 -25.69 0.74 35.84
C LEU A 135 -26.43 -0.19 34.87
N LYS A 136 -27.70 0.08 34.56
CA LYS A 136 -28.48 -0.69 33.57
C LYS A 136 -27.84 -0.65 32.19
N LYS A 137 -27.42 0.52 31.69
CA LYS A 137 -26.72 0.66 30.40
C LYS A 137 -25.38 -0.07 30.39
N ARG A 138 -24.68 -0.17 31.53
CA ARG A 138 -23.48 -1.03 31.66
C ARG A 138 -23.80 -2.52 31.65
N GLU A 139 -24.94 -2.95 32.20
CA GLU A 139 -25.41 -4.33 32.07
C GLU A 139 -25.89 -4.65 30.64
N GLU A 140 -26.59 -3.72 29.99
CA GLU A 140 -27.05 -3.82 28.60
C GLU A 140 -25.87 -3.79 27.61
N GLU A 141 -24.88 -2.91 27.79
CA GLU A 141 -23.62 -2.95 27.04
C GLU A 141 -22.86 -4.25 27.25
N ARG A 142 -22.87 -4.82 28.47
CA ARG A 142 -22.26 -6.13 28.72
C ARG A 142 -23.01 -7.24 28.00
N LYS A 143 -24.35 -7.27 28.07
CA LYS A 143 -25.18 -8.22 27.32
C LYS A 143 -24.95 -8.10 25.83
N LEU A 144 -25.02 -6.90 25.26
CA LEU A 144 -24.72 -6.65 23.85
C LEU A 144 -23.28 -7.05 23.46
N LYS A 145 -22.28 -6.89 24.35
CA LYS A 145 -20.90 -7.35 24.13
C LYS A 145 -20.69 -8.86 24.35
N GLU A 146 -21.61 -9.54 25.02
CA GLU A 146 -21.64 -10.99 25.21
C GLU A 146 -22.42 -11.65 24.05
N GLU A 147 -23.60 -11.12 23.70
CA GLU A 147 -24.41 -11.43 22.52
C GLU A 147 -23.65 -11.19 21.20
N ALA A 148 -22.93 -10.07 21.05
CA ALA A 148 -22.12 -9.83 19.86
C ALA A 148 -20.98 -10.84 19.69
N LYS A 149 -20.37 -11.30 20.79
CA LYS A 149 -19.36 -12.38 20.75
C LYS A 149 -19.98 -13.73 20.43
N GLU A 150 -21.20 -13.99 20.89
CA GLU A 150 -21.94 -15.20 20.56
C GLU A 150 -22.40 -15.18 19.09
N ALA A 151 -22.87 -14.05 18.58
CA ALA A 151 -23.20 -13.84 17.18
C ALA A 151 -21.96 -13.88 16.25
N GLU A 152 -20.81 -13.33 16.66
CA GLU A 152 -19.54 -13.46 15.94
C GLU A 152 -19.10 -14.93 15.87
N LYS A 153 -19.21 -15.65 17.00
CA LYS A 153 -18.93 -17.09 17.08
C LYS A 153 -19.88 -17.91 16.20
N GLU A 154 -21.19 -17.64 16.23
CA GLU A 154 -22.16 -18.27 15.32
C GLU A 154 -21.87 -17.95 13.86
N ALA A 155 -21.59 -16.69 13.51
CA ALA A 155 -21.29 -16.28 12.15
C ALA A 155 -19.99 -16.96 11.65
N ARG A 156 -18.98 -17.05 12.52
CA ARG A 156 -17.73 -17.77 12.26
C ARG A 156 -17.93 -19.27 12.10
N ASP A 157 -18.87 -19.88 12.82
CA ASP A 157 -19.17 -21.31 12.71
C ASP A 157 -20.10 -21.62 11.51
N LYS A 158 -21.07 -20.76 11.20
CA LYS A 158 -21.85 -20.78 9.96
C LYS A 158 -20.93 -20.61 8.74
N ALA A 159 -19.96 -19.69 8.78
CA ALA A 159 -18.97 -19.52 7.71
C ALA A 159 -17.99 -20.70 7.57
N LYS A 160 -17.73 -21.47 8.65
CA LYS A 160 -17.03 -22.77 8.54
C LYS A 160 -17.92 -23.81 7.86
N GLU A 161 -19.19 -23.93 8.26
CA GLU A 161 -20.14 -24.85 7.64
C GLU A 161 -20.34 -24.54 6.15
N GLU A 162 -20.48 -23.28 5.76
CA GLU A 162 -20.62 -22.89 4.36
C GLU A 162 -19.36 -23.22 3.56
N LYS A 163 -18.16 -22.92 4.08
CA LYS A 163 -16.90 -23.35 3.45
C LYS A 163 -16.76 -24.87 3.40
N GLU A 164 -17.34 -25.62 4.33
CA GLU A 164 -17.37 -27.09 4.27
C GLU A 164 -18.40 -27.62 3.26
N LYS A 165 -19.61 -27.02 3.19
CA LYS A 165 -20.66 -27.29 2.21
C LYS A 165 -20.19 -26.96 0.79
N GLU A 166 -19.45 -25.87 0.62
CA GLU A 166 -18.81 -25.45 -0.62
C GLU A 166 -17.66 -26.40 -1.01
N ARG A 167 -16.76 -26.76 -0.08
CA ARG A 167 -15.74 -27.80 -0.30
C ARG A 167 -16.37 -29.15 -0.68
N LYS A 168 -17.51 -29.52 -0.08
CA LYS A 168 -18.27 -30.73 -0.41
C LYS A 168 -18.89 -30.65 -1.81
N LYS A 169 -19.56 -29.54 -2.18
CA LYS A 169 -20.02 -29.28 -3.56
C LYS A 169 -18.87 -29.37 -4.56
N LEU A 170 -17.78 -28.65 -4.32
CA LEU A 170 -16.59 -28.66 -5.19
C LEU A 170 -15.98 -30.07 -5.33
N ALA A 171 -16.00 -30.89 -4.28
CA ALA A 171 -15.57 -32.29 -4.33
C ALA A 171 -16.54 -33.17 -5.13
N GLU A 172 -17.86 -32.99 -4.96
CA GLU A 172 -18.87 -33.67 -5.76
C GLU A 172 -18.82 -33.27 -7.23
N ASP A 173 -18.63 -31.99 -7.54
CA ASP A 173 -18.61 -31.50 -8.92
C ASP A 173 -17.32 -31.92 -9.62
N ARG A 174 -16.17 -31.94 -8.92
CA ARG A 174 -14.96 -32.64 -9.37
C ARG A 174 -15.18 -34.15 -9.55
N LYS A 175 -16.05 -34.79 -8.76
CA LYS A 175 -16.41 -36.22 -8.93
C LYS A 175 -17.31 -36.42 -10.16
N LYS A 176 -18.35 -35.62 -10.35
CA LYS A 176 -19.23 -35.60 -11.54
C LYS A 176 -18.42 -35.30 -12.81
N GLU A 177 -17.47 -34.37 -12.74
CA GLU A 177 -16.55 -34.04 -13.83
C GLU A 177 -15.60 -35.21 -14.14
N ARG A 178 -15.03 -35.88 -13.13
CA ARG A 178 -14.23 -37.11 -13.29
C ARG A 178 -15.05 -38.26 -13.87
N GLU A 179 -16.32 -38.39 -13.50
CA GLU A 179 -17.25 -39.39 -14.05
C GLU A 179 -17.69 -39.07 -15.48
N ASN A 180 -17.94 -37.81 -15.82
CA ASN A 180 -18.22 -37.38 -17.20
C ASN A 180 -16.97 -37.54 -18.07
N LYS A 181 -15.77 -37.17 -17.59
CA LYS A 181 -14.49 -37.45 -18.26
C LYS A 181 -14.22 -38.96 -18.40
N LYS A 182 -14.72 -39.83 -17.51
CA LYS A 182 -14.74 -41.29 -17.71
C LYS A 182 -15.74 -41.70 -18.79
N LYS A 183 -17.00 -41.26 -18.73
CA LYS A 183 -18.06 -41.55 -19.71
C LYS A 183 -17.70 -41.09 -21.12
N ASP A 184 -17.00 -39.96 -21.26
CA ASP A 184 -16.49 -39.46 -22.55
C ASP A 184 -15.26 -40.23 -23.04
N ARG A 185 -14.38 -40.69 -22.14
CA ARG A 185 -13.30 -41.63 -22.48
C ARG A 185 -13.88 -43.00 -22.89
N GLU A 186 -14.99 -43.44 -22.32
CA GLU A 186 -15.73 -44.62 -22.77
C GLU A 186 -16.44 -44.40 -24.11
N LYS A 187 -17.15 -43.28 -24.32
CA LYS A 187 -17.73 -42.93 -25.63
C LYS A 187 -16.66 -42.86 -26.70
N LYS A 188 -15.50 -42.24 -26.42
CA LYS A 188 -14.33 -42.18 -27.33
C LYS A 188 -13.59 -43.52 -27.49
N ARG A 189 -13.77 -44.49 -26.56
CA ARG A 189 -13.34 -45.89 -26.75
C ARG A 189 -14.35 -46.67 -27.60
N LYS A 190 -15.66 -46.53 -27.35
CA LYS A 190 -16.72 -47.19 -28.11
C LYS A 190 -16.76 -46.70 -29.56
N SER A 191 -16.56 -45.41 -29.84
CA SER A 191 -16.44 -44.88 -31.21
C SER A 191 -15.12 -45.25 -31.91
N ARG A 192 -14.06 -45.55 -31.16
CA ARG A 192 -12.82 -46.13 -31.71
C ARG A 192 -12.95 -47.63 -31.99
N ASN A 193 -13.75 -48.37 -31.21
CA ASN A 193 -14.05 -49.77 -31.48
C ASN A 193 -15.04 -49.94 -32.64
N SER A 194 -16.10 -49.12 -32.75
CA SER A 194 -17.02 -49.19 -33.90
C SER A 194 -16.31 -48.85 -35.22
N LYS A 195 -15.39 -47.88 -35.22
CA LYS A 195 -14.48 -47.62 -36.36
C LYS A 195 -13.42 -48.71 -36.60
N LYS A 196 -13.47 -49.86 -35.89
CA LYS A 196 -12.64 -51.04 -36.15
C LYS A 196 -13.46 -52.30 -36.46
N SER A 197 -14.77 -52.21 -36.63
CA SER A 197 -15.64 -53.37 -36.88
C SER A 197 -16.87 -53.12 -37.77
N THR A 198 -16.67 -52.51 -38.94
CA THR A 198 -17.49 -52.78 -40.15
C THR A 198 -16.69 -52.46 -41.41
N LYS A 199 -16.75 -53.35 -42.41
CA LYS A 199 -16.21 -53.18 -43.76
C LYS A 199 -17.14 -53.91 -44.73
N SER A 200 -18.18 -53.23 -45.19
CA SER A 200 -19.16 -53.73 -46.15
C SER A 200 -19.98 -52.56 -46.72
N ASP A 201 -19.88 -52.39 -48.04
CA ASP A 201 -20.91 -52.05 -49.03
C ASP A 201 -21.90 -50.87 -48.82
N ASN A 202 -21.96 -49.99 -49.85
CA ASN A 202 -23.14 -49.46 -50.56
C ASN A 202 -24.26 -48.69 -49.80
N THR A 203 -25.00 -47.72 -50.37
CA THR A 203 -25.03 -47.09 -51.72
C THR A 203 -25.63 -45.65 -51.65
N GLU A 204 -25.40 -44.86 -52.71
CA GLU A 204 -26.27 -43.85 -53.37
C GLU A 204 -27.05 -42.70 -52.64
N GLU A 205 -26.96 -41.53 -53.29
CA GLU A 205 -28.02 -40.53 -53.65
C GLU A 205 -28.67 -39.50 -52.66
N ASP A 206 -28.39 -38.23 -52.97
CA ASP A 206 -29.30 -37.11 -53.31
C ASP A 206 -30.16 -36.26 -52.33
N THR A 207 -29.80 -34.96 -52.34
CA THR A 207 -30.66 -33.75 -52.50
C THR A 207 -31.40 -33.06 -51.33
N LYS A 208 -31.04 -31.77 -51.18
CA LYS A 208 -31.89 -30.55 -51.12
C LYS A 208 -32.95 -30.32 -50.01
N ASP A 209 -32.61 -29.33 -49.17
CA ASP A 209 -33.29 -28.03 -49.02
C ASP A 209 -34.76 -27.89 -48.53
N VAL A 210 -34.87 -27.01 -47.51
CA VAL A 210 -35.86 -25.90 -47.35
C VAL A 210 -37.14 -26.07 -46.50
N GLU A 211 -37.18 -25.23 -45.45
CA GLU A 211 -38.29 -24.53 -44.75
C GLU A 211 -39.41 -25.20 -43.90
N GLN A 212 -39.32 -24.89 -42.59
CA GLN A 212 -40.30 -24.20 -41.71
C GLN A 212 -41.67 -24.80 -41.28
N LYS A 213 -42.05 -24.38 -40.04
CA LYS A 213 -43.39 -24.28 -39.39
C LYS A 213 -44.01 -25.59 -38.85
N GLU A 214 -44.32 -25.65 -37.54
CA GLU A 214 -45.60 -25.29 -36.84
C GLU A 214 -46.73 -26.31 -37.12
N THR A 215 -47.53 -26.83 -36.16
CA THR A 215 -47.75 -26.51 -34.73
C THR A 215 -48.41 -27.70 -33.95
N GLU A 216 -48.83 -27.46 -32.70
CA GLU A 216 -49.81 -28.23 -31.86
C GLU A 216 -49.29 -29.29 -30.85
N LYS A 217 -49.95 -29.56 -29.71
CA LYS A 217 -50.66 -28.72 -28.68
C LYS A 217 -51.03 -29.60 -27.45
N VAL A 218 -51.88 -29.07 -26.53
CA VAL A 218 -52.42 -29.67 -25.26
C VAL A 218 -51.44 -29.48 -24.07
N GLU A 219 -51.63 -28.52 -23.15
CA GLU A 219 -52.64 -28.38 -22.07
C GLU A 219 -52.38 -29.34 -20.88
N ASP A 220 -52.37 -28.93 -19.59
CA ASP A 220 -52.38 -27.59 -18.95
C ASP A 220 -51.81 -27.75 -17.48
N ILE A 221 -51.87 -26.90 -16.43
CA ILE A 221 -52.61 -25.66 -16.06
C ILE A 221 -51.89 -24.90 -14.90
N ASP A 222 -52.18 -23.60 -14.74
CA ASP A 222 -52.13 -22.72 -13.53
C ASP A 222 -50.96 -22.63 -12.51
N GLN A 223 -50.65 -21.47 -11.90
CA GLN A 223 -50.82 -20.06 -12.36
C GLN A 223 -49.89 -19.07 -11.62
N LYS A 224 -49.44 -18.07 -12.41
CA LYS A 224 -48.77 -16.78 -12.15
C LYS A 224 -48.81 -16.11 -10.75
N ILE A 225 -47.71 -15.38 -10.46
CA ILE A 225 -47.75 -13.98 -10.00
C ILE A 225 -46.78 -13.15 -10.87
N GLU A 226 -47.19 -11.97 -11.34
CA GLU A 226 -46.33 -10.96 -11.99
C GLU A 226 -46.67 -9.53 -11.51
N LYS A 227 -45.82 -8.57 -11.89
CA LYS A 227 -45.87 -7.13 -11.54
C LYS A 227 -47.10 -6.44 -12.21
N PRO A 228 -47.52 -5.22 -11.80
CA PRO A 228 -46.92 -4.03 -12.43
C PRO A 228 -46.92 -2.69 -11.63
N THR A 229 -46.49 -1.65 -12.34
CA THR A 229 -46.31 -0.21 -12.12
C THR A 229 -47.35 0.66 -11.38
N VAL A 230 -46.85 1.56 -10.54
CA VAL A 230 -47.06 3.05 -10.48
C VAL A 230 -48.28 3.67 -11.20
N THR A 231 -49.14 4.40 -10.46
CA THR A 231 -49.44 5.86 -10.69
C THR A 231 -50.28 6.53 -9.56
N SER A 232 -49.82 7.72 -9.14
CA SER A 232 -50.50 8.93 -8.60
C SER A 232 -51.83 8.93 -7.77
N ASN A 233 -51.74 9.64 -6.62
CA ASN A 233 -52.66 10.68 -6.08
C ASN A 233 -53.94 10.38 -5.24
N SER A 234 -54.19 11.33 -4.32
CA SER A 234 -55.50 11.78 -3.77
C SER A 234 -56.17 11.05 -2.57
N SER A 235 -55.67 11.35 -1.37
CA SER A 235 -56.43 11.73 -0.13
C SER A 235 -57.93 11.35 0.06
N LYS A 236 -58.28 10.71 1.19
CA LYS A 236 -59.10 11.30 2.31
C LYS A 236 -59.60 10.32 3.40
N ASP A 237 -59.61 10.85 4.65
CA ASP A 237 -60.59 10.66 5.75
C ASP A 237 -60.84 9.29 6.45
N VAL A 238 -61.38 9.40 7.68
CA VAL A 238 -61.92 8.36 8.61
C VAL A 238 -60.86 7.39 9.21
N LYS A 239 -60.33 7.55 10.44
CA LYS A 239 -60.89 7.57 11.83
C LYS A 239 -61.55 6.27 12.33
N ARG A 240 -61.19 5.91 13.58
CA ARG A 240 -61.87 4.97 14.51
C ARG A 240 -61.76 3.47 14.16
N ASP A 241 -61.85 2.53 15.11
CA ASP A 241 -62.21 2.61 16.55
C ASP A 241 -61.24 1.88 17.50
N SER A 242 -61.29 2.26 18.78
CA SER A 242 -60.89 1.46 19.95
C SER A 242 -61.58 2.09 21.17
N GLN A 243 -62.48 1.35 21.84
CA GLN A 243 -63.42 1.87 22.85
C GLN A 243 -63.64 0.85 23.98
N ALA A 244 -64.29 1.30 25.08
CA ALA A 244 -64.35 0.70 26.43
C ALA A 244 -63.12 1.06 27.30
N ILE A 245 -63.16 1.90 28.36
CA ILE A 245 -64.24 2.32 29.30
C ILE A 245 -64.63 1.11 30.21
N GLU A 246 -64.71 1.19 31.55
CA GLU A 246 -65.30 2.25 32.40
C GLU A 246 -64.70 2.36 33.83
N ASP A 247 -64.89 3.54 34.44
CA ASP A 247 -65.01 3.89 35.87
C ASP A 247 -64.19 3.23 37.00
N ASN A 248 -63.49 4.11 37.75
CA ASN A 248 -64.09 4.62 38.99
C ASN A 248 -63.52 6.01 39.39
N LYS A 249 -64.39 6.97 39.72
CA LYS A 249 -63.99 8.29 40.24
C LYS A 249 -64.69 8.55 41.58
N LYS A 250 -63.92 8.66 42.66
CA LYS A 250 -64.39 9.22 43.93
C LYS A 250 -63.72 10.56 44.18
N ILE A 251 -64.53 11.50 44.67
CA ILE A 251 -64.11 12.84 45.07
C ILE A 251 -63.81 12.79 46.58
N ASP A 252 -62.73 13.44 46.98
CA ASP A 252 -62.64 14.10 48.29
C ASP A 252 -61.84 15.40 48.10
N GLU A 253 -62.22 16.46 48.81
CA GLU A 253 -61.73 17.82 48.54
C GLU A 253 -60.80 18.32 49.66
N SER A 254 -59.48 18.40 49.42
CA SER A 254 -58.64 19.37 50.14
C SER A 254 -57.33 19.73 49.43
N THR A 255 -57.19 21.04 49.16
CA THR A 255 -55.94 21.81 49.13
C THR A 255 -54.73 21.30 48.31
N GLY A 256 -54.51 21.94 47.15
CA GLY A 256 -53.17 22.17 46.60
C GLY A 256 -52.78 21.29 45.41
N GLU A 257 -53.17 21.68 44.20
CA GLU A 257 -52.68 21.05 42.96
C GLU A 257 -51.23 21.47 42.66
N GLU A 258 -50.27 20.64 43.07
CA GLU A 258 -48.99 20.58 42.37
C GLU A 258 -49.24 20.07 40.94
N VAL A 259 -49.21 20.98 39.95
CA VAL A 259 -49.29 20.61 38.52
C VAL A 259 -48.27 19.50 38.23
N SER A 260 -48.75 18.37 37.70
CA SER A 260 -47.96 17.14 37.65
C SER A 260 -46.67 17.31 36.84
N LEU A 261 -45.64 16.54 37.20
CA LEU A 261 -44.37 16.56 36.47
C LEU A 261 -44.56 16.08 35.02
N ASP A 262 -45.49 15.15 34.81
CA ASP A 262 -45.78 14.53 33.52
C ASP A 262 -46.53 15.48 32.56
N GLU A 263 -47.46 16.31 33.04
CA GLU A 263 -48.09 17.35 32.22
C GLU A 263 -47.09 18.45 31.79
N LYS A 264 -46.19 18.85 32.69
CA LYS A 264 -45.07 19.76 32.34
C LYS A 264 -44.14 19.13 31.30
N LEU A 265 -43.92 17.82 31.36
CA LEU A 265 -43.15 17.06 30.36
C LEU A 265 -43.91 16.86 29.04
N GLU A 266 -45.23 16.96 29.02
CA GLU A 266 -46.06 17.01 27.79
C GLU A 266 -46.06 18.40 27.14
N GLU A 267 -46.13 19.49 27.91
CA GLU A 267 -46.07 20.85 27.35
C GLU A 267 -44.68 21.17 26.77
N ILE A 268 -43.60 20.74 27.43
CA ILE A 268 -42.23 20.91 26.93
C ILE A 268 -42.02 20.18 25.58
N LYS A 269 -42.78 19.11 25.29
CA LYS A 269 -42.76 18.43 23.98
C LYS A 269 -43.58 19.14 22.89
N LYS A 270 -44.41 20.13 23.22
CA LYS A 270 -45.30 20.82 22.27
C LYS A 270 -44.74 22.17 21.79
N THR A 271 -43.56 22.56 22.25
CA THR A 271 -42.86 23.78 21.84
C THR A 271 -41.42 23.47 21.43
N GLU A 272 -41.25 22.73 20.33
CA GLU A 272 -39.93 22.53 19.72
C GLU A 272 -39.30 23.88 19.38
N PRO A 273 -38.14 24.24 19.97
CA PRO A 273 -37.47 25.50 19.67
C PRO A 273 -36.80 25.45 18.30
N LYS A 274 -36.36 26.61 17.81
CA LYS A 274 -35.43 26.67 16.68
C LYS A 274 -34.10 26.00 17.05
N ASP A 275 -33.36 25.56 16.05
CA ASP A 275 -32.00 25.05 16.22
C ASP A 275 -31.04 26.20 16.59
N GLU A 276 -31.04 26.56 17.87
CA GLU A 276 -30.18 27.61 18.45
C GLU A 276 -28.80 27.04 18.81
N THR A 277 -28.75 25.79 19.26
CA THR A 277 -27.53 25.00 19.56
C THR A 277 -26.73 24.64 18.30
N SER A 278 -25.46 24.28 18.44
CA SER A 278 -24.65 23.76 17.32
C SER A 278 -24.64 22.22 17.26
N TYR A 279 -25.64 21.58 17.87
CA TYR A 279 -25.78 20.12 17.94
C TYR A 279 -25.86 19.45 16.57
N ASN A 280 -26.73 19.94 15.67
CA ASN A 280 -26.88 19.36 14.34
C ASN A 280 -25.64 19.58 13.45
N GLU A 281 -24.86 20.64 13.70
CA GLU A 281 -23.58 20.85 13.02
C GLU A 281 -22.55 19.79 13.46
N GLY A 282 -22.48 19.51 14.77
CA GLY A 282 -21.63 18.44 15.29
C GLY A 282 -22.02 17.06 14.74
N LEU A 283 -23.32 16.76 14.61
CA LEU A 283 -23.78 15.51 13.98
C LEU A 283 -23.40 15.43 12.49
N LEU A 284 -23.48 16.53 11.74
CA LEU A 284 -23.04 16.58 10.34
C LEU A 284 -21.53 16.36 10.23
N LEU A 285 -20.74 16.98 11.10
CA LEU A 285 -19.29 16.76 11.14
C LEU A 285 -18.94 15.33 11.57
N LEU A 286 -19.72 14.70 12.44
CA LEU A 286 -19.54 13.30 12.84
C LEU A 286 -19.85 12.36 11.69
N ALA A 287 -20.92 12.60 10.94
CA ALA A 287 -21.23 11.85 9.72
C ALA A 287 -20.12 11.94 8.66
N ARG A 288 -19.52 13.13 8.50
CA ARG A 288 -18.35 13.35 7.64
C ARG A 288 -17.11 12.61 8.18
N THR A 289 -16.83 12.71 9.48
CA THR A 289 -15.71 12.00 10.14
C THR A 289 -15.83 10.48 9.99
N TYR A 290 -17.01 9.91 10.18
CA TYR A 290 -17.28 8.49 9.90
C TYR A 290 -17.09 8.13 8.42
N THR A 291 -17.37 9.04 7.48
CA THR A 291 -17.12 8.81 6.05
C THR A 291 -15.62 8.74 5.75
N GLU A 292 -14.81 9.62 6.33
CA GLU A 292 -13.34 9.63 6.18
C GLU A 292 -12.63 8.50 6.96
N ARG A 293 -13.36 7.71 7.76
CA ARG A 293 -12.88 6.49 8.47
C ARG A 293 -13.56 5.21 7.97
N ASP A 294 -14.11 5.21 6.76
CA ASP A 294 -14.83 4.09 6.12
C ASP A 294 -16.03 3.51 6.92
N ASN A 295 -16.49 4.18 7.99
CA ASN A 295 -17.64 3.80 8.79
C ASN A 295 -18.95 4.28 8.12
N PHE A 296 -19.17 3.82 6.89
CA PHE A 296 -20.27 4.27 6.04
C PHE A 296 -21.65 4.02 6.67
N THR A 297 -21.82 2.99 7.51
CA THR A 297 -23.09 2.71 8.19
C THR A 297 -23.45 3.77 9.23
N SER A 298 -22.49 4.20 10.05
CA SER A 298 -22.74 5.24 11.07
C SER A 298 -22.90 6.62 10.42
N ALA A 299 -22.16 6.89 9.35
CA ALA A 299 -22.35 8.08 8.53
C ALA A 299 -23.76 8.16 7.91
N ASP A 300 -24.24 7.08 7.29
CA ASP A 300 -25.56 7.02 6.65
C ASP A 300 -26.70 7.23 7.66
N PHE A 301 -26.59 6.62 8.84
CA PHE A 301 -27.56 6.80 9.92
C PHE A 301 -27.69 8.27 10.35
N LEU A 302 -26.56 8.96 10.55
CA LEU A 302 -26.56 10.38 10.94
C LEU A 302 -27.02 11.30 9.81
N LEU A 303 -26.63 11.04 8.55
CA LEU A 303 -27.12 11.80 7.40
C LEU A 303 -28.65 11.69 7.29
N ARG A 304 -29.21 10.46 7.30
CA ARG A 304 -30.67 10.27 7.24
C ARG A 304 -31.43 10.92 8.39
N ARG A 305 -30.86 10.91 9.61
CA ARG A 305 -31.44 11.59 10.78
C ARG A 305 -31.52 13.10 10.57
N LEU A 306 -30.48 13.71 9.99
CA LEU A 306 -30.45 15.13 9.67
C LEU A 306 -31.34 15.47 8.47
N GLU A 307 -31.35 14.64 7.42
CA GLU A 307 -32.28 14.72 6.27
C GLU A 307 -33.77 14.72 6.72
N GLN A 308 -34.09 14.06 7.84
CA GLN A 308 -35.43 14.00 8.44
C GLN A 308 -35.72 15.11 9.47
N THR A 309 -34.77 16.01 9.74
CA THR A 309 -34.92 17.06 10.75
C THR A 309 -35.55 18.33 10.14
N ASN A 310 -36.79 18.63 10.53
CA ASN A 310 -37.60 19.74 9.98
C ASN A 310 -36.95 21.13 10.11
N TYR A 311 -36.15 21.35 11.16
CA TYR A 311 -35.55 22.65 11.48
C TYR A 311 -34.04 22.50 11.69
N LEU A 312 -33.26 22.85 10.67
CA LEU A 312 -31.80 22.87 10.70
C LEU A 312 -31.28 24.30 10.56
N LYS A 313 -30.14 24.61 11.21
CA LYS A 313 -29.32 25.77 10.84
C LYS A 313 -28.98 25.72 9.35
N ASP A 314 -28.99 26.89 8.73
CA ASP A 314 -28.96 27.02 7.27
C ASP A 314 -27.63 26.53 6.65
N GLU A 315 -26.53 26.65 7.40
CA GLU A 315 -25.20 26.09 7.08
C GLU A 315 -25.20 24.55 7.11
N VAL A 316 -25.87 23.94 8.09
CA VAL A 316 -26.02 22.46 8.20
C VAL A 316 -26.86 21.94 7.03
N ARG A 317 -27.96 22.62 6.71
CA ARG A 317 -28.83 22.31 5.56
C ARG A 317 -28.05 22.32 4.24
N ARG A 318 -27.20 23.32 4.01
CA ARG A 318 -26.32 23.38 2.82
C ARG A 318 -25.20 22.34 2.85
N GLY A 319 -24.75 21.91 4.02
CA GLY A 319 -23.70 20.92 4.18
C GLY A 319 -24.14 19.45 3.97
N LEU A 320 -25.44 19.15 4.05
CA LEU A 320 -25.98 17.79 3.91
C LEU A 320 -25.75 17.18 2.52
N ALA A 321 -26.18 17.86 1.46
CA ALA A 321 -26.06 17.33 0.10
C ALA A 321 -24.59 17.08 -0.34
N PRO A 322 -23.62 17.97 -0.05
CA PRO A 322 -22.20 17.66 -0.19
C PRO A 322 -21.75 16.44 0.62
N ALA A 323 -22.17 16.30 1.89
CA ALA A 323 -21.75 15.17 2.72
C ALA A 323 -22.33 13.83 2.21
N ARG A 324 -23.59 13.85 1.75
CA ARG A 324 -24.27 12.74 1.07
C ARG A 324 -23.54 12.32 -0.21
N ALA A 325 -23.10 13.29 -1.02
CA ALA A 325 -22.29 13.04 -2.21
C ALA A 325 -20.92 12.43 -1.87
N ASN A 326 -20.20 13.00 -0.88
CA ASN A 326 -18.90 12.50 -0.44
C ASN A 326 -19.00 11.03 0.05
N TRP A 327 -20.07 10.72 0.79
CA TRP A 327 -20.38 9.38 1.26
C TRP A 327 -20.59 8.36 0.13
N PHE A 328 -21.26 8.74 -0.97
CA PHE A 328 -21.37 7.89 -2.17
C PHE A 328 -20.02 7.74 -2.89
N LEU A 329 -19.25 8.82 -3.05
CA LEU A 329 -17.98 8.82 -3.77
C LEU A 329 -16.89 8.01 -3.05
N ALA A 330 -16.81 8.06 -1.71
CA ALA A 330 -15.90 7.23 -0.92
C ALA A 330 -16.17 5.72 -1.11
N GLN A 331 -17.43 5.32 -1.30
CA GLN A 331 -17.81 3.95 -1.66
C GLN A 331 -17.61 3.61 -3.16
N ASN A 332 -17.04 4.51 -3.97
CA ASN A 332 -16.98 4.42 -5.43
C ASN A 332 -18.35 4.35 -6.14
N ARG A 333 -19.44 4.73 -5.45
CA ARG A 333 -20.83 4.68 -5.94
C ARG A 333 -21.19 5.92 -6.77
N ASN A 334 -20.32 6.22 -7.74
CA ASN A 334 -20.24 7.51 -8.42
C ASN A 334 -21.57 7.96 -9.07
N LYS A 335 -22.33 7.03 -9.67
CA LYS A 335 -23.65 7.34 -10.26
C LYS A 335 -24.68 7.80 -9.24
N GLU A 336 -24.62 7.29 -8.01
CA GLU A 336 -25.58 7.60 -6.95
C GLU A 336 -25.26 8.93 -6.26
N ALA A 337 -24.04 9.46 -6.41
CA ALA A 337 -23.66 10.79 -5.93
C ALA A 337 -24.29 11.94 -6.74
N ILE A 338 -24.68 11.70 -8.01
CA ILE A 338 -25.11 12.76 -8.95
C ILE A 338 -26.28 13.60 -8.40
N PRO A 339 -27.40 13.03 -7.87
CA PRO A 339 -28.51 13.85 -7.36
C PRO A 339 -28.10 14.73 -6.18
N SER A 340 -27.28 14.21 -5.28
CA SER A 340 -26.76 14.96 -4.13
C SER A 340 -25.78 16.05 -4.55
N LEU A 341 -24.99 15.83 -5.61
CA LEU A 341 -24.13 16.88 -6.19
C LEU A 341 -24.95 17.97 -6.90
N GLN A 342 -26.06 17.61 -7.57
CA GLN A 342 -26.98 18.58 -8.19
C GLN A 342 -27.66 19.45 -7.12
N GLU A 343 -28.13 18.84 -6.03
CA GLU A 343 -28.67 19.56 -4.88
C GLU A 343 -27.60 20.46 -4.23
N ALA A 344 -26.37 19.96 -4.02
CA ALA A 344 -25.23 20.74 -3.52
C ALA A 344 -24.91 21.95 -4.42
N MET A 345 -24.92 21.76 -5.74
CA MET A 345 -24.69 22.82 -6.73
C MET A 345 -25.75 23.92 -6.67
N THR A 346 -27.03 23.57 -6.47
CA THR A 346 -28.07 24.60 -6.28
C THR A 346 -27.93 25.32 -4.93
N THR A 347 -27.66 24.57 -3.86
CA THR A 347 -27.75 25.07 -2.47
C THR A 347 -26.52 25.79 -1.94
N ALA A 348 -25.32 25.59 -2.50
CA ALA A 348 -24.08 26.19 -1.97
C ALA A 348 -24.04 27.74 -2.00
N ASP A 349 -23.20 28.33 -1.15
CA ASP A 349 -22.98 29.80 -1.10
C ASP A 349 -21.88 30.25 -2.08
N ARG A 350 -20.74 29.56 -2.07
CA ARG A 350 -19.55 29.85 -2.89
C ARG A 350 -19.78 29.43 -4.34
N ARG A 351 -19.34 30.26 -5.30
CA ARG A 351 -19.35 29.94 -6.74
C ARG A 351 -18.31 28.86 -7.07
N GLU A 352 -17.19 28.94 -6.37
CA GLU A 352 -16.05 28.03 -6.37
C GLU A 352 -16.52 26.59 -6.08
N ASP A 353 -17.36 26.43 -5.05
CA ASP A 353 -17.92 25.13 -4.65
C ASP A 353 -18.94 24.62 -5.68
N LYS A 354 -19.74 25.53 -6.29
CA LYS A 354 -20.68 25.16 -7.38
C LYS A 354 -19.97 24.68 -8.63
N ALA A 355 -18.91 25.38 -9.04
CA ALA A 355 -18.07 24.98 -10.17
C ALA A 355 -17.42 23.62 -9.89
N ARG A 356 -16.90 23.39 -8.67
CA ARG A 356 -16.39 22.07 -8.23
C ARG A 356 -17.45 20.97 -8.34
N TYR A 357 -18.67 21.19 -7.84
CA TYR A 357 -19.73 20.18 -7.93
C TYR A 357 -20.19 19.92 -9.37
N ALA A 358 -20.31 20.95 -10.22
CA ALA A 358 -20.56 20.80 -11.65
C ALA A 358 -19.46 19.98 -12.33
N PHE A 359 -18.18 20.27 -12.03
CA PHE A 359 -17.04 19.55 -12.58
C PHE A 359 -17.04 18.06 -12.17
N ILE A 360 -17.32 17.76 -10.89
CA ILE A 360 -17.44 16.38 -10.39
C ILE A 360 -18.57 15.64 -11.11
N ILE A 361 -19.75 16.25 -11.26
CA ILE A 361 -20.87 15.67 -12.03
C ILE A 361 -20.43 15.36 -13.47
N ALA A 362 -19.76 16.30 -14.13
CA ALA A 362 -19.29 16.16 -15.51
C ALA A 362 -18.27 15.02 -15.66
N GLN A 363 -17.29 14.90 -14.74
CA GLN A 363 -16.34 13.80 -14.69
C GLN A 363 -17.02 12.44 -14.49
N ILE A 364 -18.06 12.37 -13.66
CA ILE A 364 -18.83 11.14 -13.45
C ILE A 364 -19.56 10.75 -14.75
N TYR A 365 -20.23 11.68 -15.42
CA TYR A 365 -20.88 11.42 -16.72
C TYR A 365 -19.88 10.99 -17.80
N GLN A 366 -18.73 11.68 -17.93
CA GLN A 366 -17.65 11.32 -18.85
C GLN A 366 -17.14 9.88 -18.60
N ARG A 367 -16.88 9.53 -17.34
CA ARG A 367 -16.44 8.17 -16.94
C ARG A 367 -17.52 7.08 -17.17
N ASN A 368 -18.78 7.48 -17.30
CA ASN A 368 -19.89 6.59 -17.64
C ASN A 368 -20.14 6.49 -19.16
N GLY A 369 -19.43 7.24 -20.00
CA GLY A 369 -19.65 7.31 -21.45
C GLY A 369 -20.81 8.22 -21.89
N ASP A 370 -21.35 9.04 -20.97
CA ASP A 370 -22.45 9.98 -21.23
C ASP A 370 -21.87 11.36 -21.54
N TYR A 371 -21.39 11.51 -22.77
CA TYR A 371 -20.60 12.66 -23.19
C TYR A 371 -21.44 13.94 -23.38
N ASP A 372 -22.75 13.82 -23.63
CA ASP A 372 -23.66 14.97 -23.75
C ASP A 372 -23.94 15.60 -22.38
N ASN A 373 -24.23 14.80 -21.35
CA ASN A 373 -24.34 15.33 -19.99
C ASN A 373 -22.97 15.82 -19.47
N ALA A 374 -21.88 15.13 -19.79
CA ALA A 374 -20.54 15.62 -19.46
C ALA A 374 -20.27 17.01 -20.09
N TYR A 375 -20.54 17.19 -21.38
CA TYR A 375 -20.43 18.48 -22.07
C TYR A 375 -21.26 19.57 -21.36
N HIS A 376 -22.52 19.27 -21.02
CA HIS A 376 -23.40 20.19 -20.29
C HIS A 376 -22.79 20.64 -18.95
N TYR A 377 -22.41 19.69 -18.09
CA TYR A 377 -21.90 20.04 -16.76
C TYR A 377 -20.49 20.65 -16.77
N PHE A 378 -19.63 20.36 -17.76
CA PHE A 378 -18.40 21.14 -17.98
C PHE A 378 -18.71 22.57 -18.47
N THR A 379 -19.77 22.78 -19.26
CA THR A 379 -20.22 24.14 -19.63
C THR A 379 -20.68 24.92 -18.39
N GLU A 380 -21.41 24.28 -17.47
CA GLU A 380 -21.83 24.92 -16.22
C GLU A 380 -20.66 25.19 -15.26
N ALA A 381 -19.66 24.30 -15.20
CA ALA A 381 -18.44 24.56 -14.44
C ALA A 381 -17.67 25.77 -14.99
N GLU A 382 -17.53 25.89 -16.33
CA GLU A 382 -16.95 27.05 -17.01
C GLU A 382 -17.74 28.35 -16.71
N ASN A 383 -19.07 28.33 -16.84
CA ASN A 383 -19.95 29.49 -16.62
C ASN A 383 -19.93 30.03 -15.18
N VAL A 384 -19.73 29.15 -14.19
CA VAL A 384 -19.87 29.48 -12.76
C VAL A 384 -18.53 29.76 -12.09
N SER A 385 -17.41 29.24 -12.62
CA SER A 385 -16.08 29.40 -12.04
C SER A 385 -15.67 30.86 -11.82
N LYS A 386 -14.73 31.01 -10.88
CA LYS A 386 -13.86 32.18 -10.71
C LYS A 386 -12.38 31.78 -10.63
N ASP A 387 -12.10 30.49 -10.47
CA ASP A 387 -10.74 29.97 -10.50
C ASP A 387 -10.34 29.70 -11.95
N PHE A 388 -9.14 30.14 -12.30
CA PHE A 388 -8.64 30.12 -13.66
C PHE A 388 -8.23 28.71 -14.10
N GLU A 389 -7.70 27.87 -13.21
CA GLU A 389 -7.40 26.48 -13.55
C GLU A 389 -8.71 25.70 -13.79
N MET A 390 -9.69 25.81 -12.90
CA MET A 390 -10.98 25.14 -13.06
C MET A 390 -11.78 25.64 -14.28
N GLU A 391 -11.77 26.94 -14.61
CA GLU A 391 -12.33 27.48 -15.85
C GLU A 391 -11.67 26.83 -17.08
N PHE A 392 -10.33 26.86 -17.11
CA PHE A 392 -9.55 26.32 -18.22
C PHE A 392 -9.70 24.81 -18.40
N MET A 393 -9.70 24.03 -17.32
CA MET A 393 -9.93 22.58 -17.37
C MET A 393 -11.36 22.25 -17.79
N SER A 394 -12.33 23.13 -17.49
CA SER A 394 -13.70 22.99 -17.96
C SER A 394 -13.79 23.19 -19.47
N ILE A 395 -13.10 24.21 -20.01
CA ILE A 395 -12.98 24.45 -21.46
C ILE A 395 -12.36 23.23 -22.18
N LEU A 396 -11.23 22.70 -21.68
CA LEU A 396 -10.56 21.53 -22.27
C LEU A 396 -11.47 20.30 -22.27
N ASN A 397 -12.09 19.96 -21.13
CA ASN A 397 -12.95 18.79 -21.05
C ASN A 397 -14.26 18.99 -21.83
N ARG A 398 -14.82 20.20 -21.90
CA ARG A 398 -15.98 20.49 -22.75
C ARG A 398 -15.67 20.23 -24.23
N TYR A 399 -14.54 20.73 -24.75
CA TYR A 399 -14.15 20.45 -26.14
C TYR A 399 -13.89 18.95 -26.39
N LYS A 400 -13.25 18.25 -25.44
CA LYS A 400 -13.06 16.79 -25.50
C LYS A 400 -14.40 16.03 -25.55
N ASN A 401 -15.37 16.37 -24.70
CA ASN A 401 -16.68 15.70 -24.68
C ASN A 401 -17.55 16.07 -25.89
N GLY A 402 -17.40 17.27 -26.46
CA GLY A 402 -18.05 17.67 -27.71
C GLY A 402 -17.61 16.81 -28.91
N LEU A 403 -16.34 16.37 -28.92
CA LEU A 403 -15.85 15.37 -29.87
C LEU A 403 -16.41 13.96 -29.57
N LEU A 404 -16.37 13.53 -28.31
CA LEU A 404 -16.76 12.17 -27.93
C LEU A 404 -18.27 11.89 -28.08
N SER A 405 -19.12 12.90 -27.90
CA SER A 405 -20.55 12.87 -28.24
C SER A 405 -20.81 12.89 -29.77
N LYS A 406 -19.79 13.20 -30.58
CA LYS A 406 -19.84 13.39 -32.05
C LYS A 406 -20.63 14.63 -32.50
N ASN A 407 -20.91 15.55 -31.59
CA ASN A 407 -21.53 16.84 -31.89
C ASN A 407 -20.55 17.82 -32.56
N GLU A 408 -19.25 17.69 -32.28
CA GLU A 408 -18.18 18.45 -32.93
C GLU A 408 -17.22 17.54 -33.72
N SER A 409 -16.58 18.09 -34.76
CA SER A 409 -15.59 17.36 -35.55
C SER A 409 -14.18 17.43 -34.94
N SER A 410 -13.42 16.33 -35.06
CA SER A 410 -12.04 16.22 -34.55
C SER A 410 -11.18 17.41 -34.98
N GLU A 411 -11.18 17.77 -36.26
CA GLU A 411 -10.37 18.87 -36.78
C GLU A 411 -10.80 20.24 -36.20
N SER A 412 -12.09 20.46 -35.93
CA SER A 412 -12.52 21.67 -35.22
C SER A 412 -12.02 21.70 -33.78
N VAL A 413 -12.17 20.59 -33.05
CA VAL A 413 -11.75 20.45 -31.65
C VAL A 413 -10.23 20.54 -31.49
N LYS A 414 -9.46 19.84 -32.33
CA LYS A 414 -7.99 19.95 -32.37
C LYS A 414 -7.55 21.38 -32.67
N ASN A 415 -8.20 22.11 -33.57
CA ASN A 415 -7.84 23.51 -33.85
C ASN A 415 -8.25 24.48 -32.73
N LYS A 416 -9.39 24.28 -32.08
CA LYS A 416 -9.77 25.03 -30.86
C LYS A 416 -8.68 24.86 -29.78
N ILE A 417 -8.33 23.61 -29.47
CA ILE A 417 -7.35 23.26 -28.43
C ILE A 417 -5.94 23.74 -28.80
N LYS A 418 -5.52 23.61 -30.07
CA LYS A 418 -4.25 24.19 -30.57
C LYS A 418 -4.26 25.72 -30.56
N GLY A 419 -5.42 26.36 -30.67
CA GLY A 419 -5.59 27.81 -30.47
C GLY A 419 -5.12 28.25 -29.08
N LEU A 420 -5.48 27.49 -28.04
CA LEU A 420 -5.10 27.76 -26.64
C LEU A 420 -3.57 27.81 -26.43
N LEU A 421 -2.78 27.04 -27.20
CA LEU A 421 -1.30 27.06 -27.11
C LEU A 421 -0.69 28.44 -27.46
N ASN A 422 -1.41 29.28 -28.21
CA ASN A 422 -0.96 30.60 -28.64
C ASN A 422 -1.42 31.72 -27.68
N GLU A 423 -2.35 31.45 -26.77
CA GLU A 423 -2.79 32.44 -25.78
C GLU A 423 -1.83 32.49 -24.59
N ARG A 424 -1.14 33.63 -24.42
CA ARG A 424 -0.15 33.85 -23.34
C ARG A 424 -0.68 33.53 -21.94
N LYS A 425 -1.99 33.64 -21.69
CA LYS A 425 -2.62 33.32 -20.41
C LYS A 425 -2.60 31.82 -20.06
N TYR A 426 -2.48 30.94 -21.06
CA TYR A 426 -2.37 29.48 -20.87
C TYR A 426 -0.92 28.96 -20.96
N GLU A 427 0.08 29.85 -20.89
CA GLU A 427 1.51 29.51 -20.96
C GLU A 427 1.94 28.48 -19.90
N GLU A 428 1.28 28.45 -18.74
CA GLU A 428 1.57 27.52 -17.65
C GLU A 428 0.82 26.18 -17.78
N PHE A 429 -0.19 26.13 -18.66
CA PHE A 429 -1.09 24.99 -18.85
C PHE A 429 -0.81 24.17 -20.12
N LYS A 430 0.27 24.49 -20.85
CA LYS A 430 0.67 23.80 -22.09
C LYS A 430 0.76 22.29 -21.94
N SER A 431 1.23 21.79 -20.80
CA SER A 431 1.29 20.35 -20.54
C SER A 431 -0.09 19.67 -20.54
N GLN A 432 -1.12 20.34 -20.00
CA GLN A 432 -2.51 19.86 -20.01
C GLN A 432 -3.14 19.96 -21.41
N ILE A 433 -2.79 21.00 -22.18
CA ILE A 433 -3.21 21.12 -23.59
C ILE A 433 -2.64 19.96 -24.42
N TYR A 434 -1.33 19.69 -24.32
CA TYR A 434 -0.71 18.58 -25.04
C TYR A 434 -1.24 17.22 -24.55
N TYR A 435 -1.46 17.03 -23.25
CA TYR A 435 -2.08 15.82 -22.72
C TYR A 435 -3.48 15.58 -23.33
N THR A 436 -4.33 16.60 -23.40
CA THR A 436 -5.67 16.49 -24.00
C THR A 436 -5.59 16.19 -25.51
N LEU A 437 -4.63 16.78 -26.23
CA LEU A 437 -4.37 16.45 -27.64
C LEU A 437 -3.89 15.00 -27.82
N ALA A 438 -3.11 14.47 -26.87
CA ALA A 438 -2.65 13.08 -26.87
C ALA A 438 -3.80 12.10 -26.63
N GLU A 439 -4.69 12.38 -25.67
CA GLU A 439 -5.91 11.60 -25.42
C GLU A 439 -6.84 11.58 -26.64
N ILE A 440 -7.00 12.72 -27.32
CA ILE A 440 -7.77 12.80 -28.57
C ILE A 440 -7.13 11.93 -29.66
N ALA A 441 -5.80 12.02 -29.85
CA ALA A 441 -5.09 11.17 -30.80
C ALA A 441 -5.18 9.67 -30.46
N LEU A 442 -5.23 9.29 -29.17
CA LEU A 442 -5.54 7.91 -28.77
C LEU A 442 -6.97 7.50 -29.12
N SER A 443 -7.97 8.36 -28.90
CA SER A 443 -9.37 8.07 -29.24
C SER A 443 -9.60 7.87 -30.75
N GLU A 444 -8.70 8.42 -31.58
CA GLU A 444 -8.64 8.26 -33.03
C GLU A 444 -7.75 7.08 -33.49
N ASN A 445 -7.19 6.31 -32.53
CA ASN A 445 -6.21 5.25 -32.76
C ASN A 445 -4.89 5.71 -33.44
N ASN A 446 -4.56 7.00 -33.36
CA ASN A 446 -3.32 7.58 -33.89
C ASN A 446 -2.20 7.54 -32.83
N GLN A 447 -1.74 6.34 -32.49
CA GLN A 447 -0.71 6.11 -31.44
C GLN A 447 0.58 6.93 -31.64
N LYS A 448 0.96 7.25 -32.89
CA LYS A 448 2.16 8.04 -33.20
C LYS A 448 2.00 9.53 -32.84
N GLU A 449 0.87 10.13 -33.19
CA GLU A 449 0.57 11.52 -32.78
C GLU A 449 0.34 11.61 -31.26
N ALA A 450 -0.27 10.59 -30.66
CA ALA A 450 -0.41 10.51 -29.21
C ALA A 450 0.94 10.51 -28.48
N LEU A 451 1.88 9.65 -28.90
CA LEU A 451 3.24 9.60 -28.35
C LEU A 451 3.94 10.98 -28.40
N THR A 452 3.92 11.67 -29.54
CA THR A 452 4.58 12.98 -29.65
C THR A 452 3.93 14.05 -28.78
N TYR A 453 2.60 14.04 -28.62
CA TYR A 453 1.93 14.94 -27.67
C TYR A 453 2.17 14.57 -26.20
N PHE A 454 2.30 13.30 -25.82
CA PHE A 454 2.70 12.92 -24.45
C PHE A 454 4.14 13.33 -24.13
N GLU A 455 5.07 13.20 -25.09
CA GLU A 455 6.43 13.71 -24.95
C GLU A 455 6.44 15.23 -24.75
N LEU A 456 5.68 15.99 -25.56
CA LEU A 456 5.53 17.44 -25.41
C LEU A 456 4.84 17.83 -24.10
N ALA A 457 3.87 17.04 -23.61
CA ALA A 457 3.23 17.24 -22.33
C ALA A 457 4.23 17.09 -21.17
N ASN A 458 5.07 16.05 -21.19
CA ASN A 458 6.14 15.86 -20.20
C ASN A 458 7.25 16.93 -20.29
N GLN A 459 7.62 17.37 -21.49
CA GLN A 459 8.63 18.43 -21.69
C GLN A 459 8.15 19.82 -21.23
N SER A 460 6.85 20.12 -21.37
CA SER A 460 6.26 21.41 -20.99
C SER A 460 5.71 21.47 -19.56
N ASN A 461 5.79 20.37 -18.80
CA ASN A 461 5.25 20.27 -17.45
C ASN A 461 6.08 21.07 -16.44
N LYS A 462 5.49 22.12 -15.87
CA LYS A 462 6.12 23.06 -14.91
C LYS A 462 5.98 22.63 -13.43
N GLY A 463 5.93 21.33 -13.16
CA GLY A 463 5.92 20.75 -11.81
C GLY A 463 4.62 20.09 -11.36
N ASN A 464 3.59 20.04 -12.22
CA ASN A 464 2.35 19.30 -11.96
C ASN A 464 2.64 17.79 -11.97
N SER A 465 2.94 17.25 -10.78
CA SER A 465 3.38 15.86 -10.61
C SER A 465 2.25 14.86 -10.84
N ALA A 466 1.00 15.24 -10.55
CA ALA A 466 -0.17 14.42 -10.82
C ALA A 466 -0.35 14.17 -12.33
N LEU A 467 -0.35 15.23 -13.14
CA LEU A 467 -0.37 15.12 -14.61
C LEU A 467 0.81 14.29 -15.13
N LYS A 468 2.00 14.46 -14.54
CA LYS A 468 3.21 13.72 -14.90
C LYS A 468 3.05 12.21 -14.66
N ALA A 469 2.42 11.83 -13.56
CA ALA A 469 2.09 10.44 -13.25
C ALA A 469 1.12 9.84 -14.28
N GLU A 470 0.06 10.55 -14.68
CA GLU A 470 -0.89 10.03 -15.68
C GLU A 470 -0.26 9.93 -17.09
N VAL A 471 0.59 10.89 -17.47
CA VAL A 471 1.39 10.81 -18.72
C VAL A 471 2.27 9.56 -18.71
N TYR A 472 3.01 9.30 -17.64
CA TYR A 472 3.82 8.10 -17.51
C TYR A 472 2.98 6.82 -17.44
N LEU A 473 1.82 6.84 -16.79
CA LEU A 473 0.92 5.68 -16.71
C LEU A 473 0.37 5.32 -18.09
N THR A 474 -0.03 6.31 -18.88
CA THR A 474 -0.56 6.10 -20.24
C THR A 474 0.54 5.61 -21.16
N LEU A 475 1.74 6.20 -21.10
CA LEU A 475 2.91 5.71 -21.85
C LEU A 475 3.26 4.27 -21.46
N ALA A 476 3.28 3.94 -20.17
CA ALA A 476 3.56 2.59 -19.70
C ALA A 476 2.53 1.56 -20.22
N GLN A 477 1.25 1.93 -20.26
CA GLN A 477 0.18 1.12 -20.85
C GLN A 477 0.37 0.95 -22.36
N MET A 478 0.65 2.02 -23.10
CA MET A 478 0.91 1.96 -24.55
C MET A 478 2.10 1.03 -24.88
N TYR A 479 3.22 1.17 -24.17
CA TYR A 479 4.38 0.28 -24.37
C TYR A 479 4.08 -1.18 -23.95
N TYR A 480 3.26 -1.39 -22.92
CA TYR A 480 2.83 -2.73 -22.49
C TYR A 480 1.94 -3.41 -23.55
N GLU A 481 1.00 -2.67 -24.15
CA GLU A 481 0.16 -3.14 -25.26
C GLU A 481 0.94 -3.39 -26.55
N GLN A 482 1.99 -2.60 -26.81
CA GLN A 482 2.96 -2.81 -27.89
C GLN A 482 3.98 -3.92 -27.58
N GLU A 483 3.89 -4.56 -26.41
CA GLU A 483 4.81 -5.59 -25.91
C GLU A 483 6.28 -5.15 -25.75
N ASP A 484 6.53 -3.83 -25.70
CA ASP A 484 7.81 -3.23 -25.32
C ASP A 484 7.91 -3.17 -23.79
N TYR A 485 8.13 -4.35 -23.21
CA TYR A 485 8.20 -4.54 -21.77
C TYR A 485 9.37 -3.79 -21.11
N LEU A 486 10.39 -3.37 -21.86
CA LEU A 486 11.50 -2.57 -21.35
C LEU A 486 11.07 -1.12 -21.08
N ASN A 487 10.45 -0.47 -22.07
CA ASN A 487 9.93 0.89 -21.89
C ASN A 487 8.70 0.91 -20.97
N ALA A 488 7.81 -0.10 -21.05
CA ALA A 488 6.68 -0.22 -20.15
C ALA A 488 7.12 -0.24 -18.67
N LYS A 489 8.12 -1.05 -18.33
CA LYS A 489 8.69 -1.13 -16.96
C LYS A 489 9.25 0.22 -16.52
N LEU A 490 10.04 0.88 -17.37
CA LEU A 490 10.63 2.20 -17.08
C LEU A 490 9.56 3.27 -16.79
N TYR A 491 8.46 3.27 -17.55
CA TYR A 491 7.37 4.23 -17.33
C TYR A 491 6.47 3.85 -16.14
N PHE A 492 6.26 2.57 -15.83
CA PHE A 492 5.59 2.18 -14.57
C PHE A 492 6.41 2.58 -13.34
N ASP A 493 7.74 2.35 -13.33
CA ASP A 493 8.64 2.86 -12.29
C ASP A 493 8.50 4.38 -12.13
N SER A 494 8.51 5.10 -13.26
CA SER A 494 8.43 6.57 -13.27
C SER A 494 7.06 7.08 -12.78
N THR A 495 5.99 6.32 -13.05
CA THR A 495 4.64 6.59 -12.50
C THR A 495 4.64 6.47 -10.98
N LEU A 496 5.22 5.39 -10.43
CA LEU A 496 5.29 5.16 -8.98
C LEU A 496 6.08 6.25 -8.24
N VAL A 497 7.05 6.89 -8.91
CA VAL A 497 7.83 8.02 -8.36
C VAL A 497 7.11 9.38 -8.51
N ALA A 498 6.18 9.52 -9.45
CA ALA A 498 5.46 10.77 -9.72
C ALA A 498 4.07 10.84 -9.08
N MET A 499 3.45 9.70 -8.77
CA MET A 499 2.10 9.61 -8.21
C MET A 499 2.04 9.84 -6.70
N SER A 500 0.84 10.12 -6.18
CA SER A 500 0.59 10.25 -4.75
C SER A 500 0.54 8.89 -4.05
N ASP A 501 1.13 8.79 -2.86
CA ASP A 501 1.02 7.61 -1.99
C ASP A 501 -0.42 7.32 -1.52
N LYS A 502 -1.34 8.30 -1.65
CA LYS A 502 -2.78 8.10 -1.38
C LYS A 502 -3.54 7.48 -2.57
N ASP A 503 -2.92 7.28 -3.74
CA ASP A 503 -3.61 6.77 -4.94
C ASP A 503 -3.67 5.22 -4.95
N ILE A 504 -4.87 4.68 -4.82
CA ILE A 504 -5.16 3.24 -4.72
C ILE A 504 -4.58 2.43 -5.90
N ARG A 505 -4.41 3.05 -7.08
CA ARG A 505 -3.84 2.39 -8.28
C ARG A 505 -2.37 2.01 -8.11
N GLN A 506 -1.65 2.60 -7.14
CA GLN A 506 -0.23 2.31 -6.87
C GLN A 506 0.02 0.80 -6.69
N ILE A 507 -0.93 0.08 -6.07
CA ILE A 507 -0.85 -1.37 -5.84
C ILE A 507 -0.81 -2.16 -7.17
N GLU A 508 -1.70 -1.84 -8.12
CA GLU A 508 -1.76 -2.51 -9.42
C GLU A 508 -0.57 -2.14 -10.30
N ILE A 509 -0.20 -0.86 -10.30
CA ILE A 509 0.95 -0.32 -11.06
C ILE A 509 2.25 -0.97 -10.58
N LYS A 510 2.43 -1.09 -9.26
CA LYS A 510 3.58 -1.79 -8.66
C LYS A 510 3.60 -3.26 -9.03
N LEU A 511 2.47 -3.96 -8.95
CA LEU A 511 2.40 -5.37 -9.37
C LEU A 511 2.77 -5.55 -10.85
N LYS A 512 2.43 -4.60 -11.73
CA LYS A 512 2.89 -4.60 -13.13
C LYS A 512 4.39 -4.35 -13.24
N ALA A 513 4.93 -3.35 -12.56
CA ALA A 513 6.37 -3.05 -12.55
C ALA A 513 7.22 -4.22 -12.03
N ASP A 514 6.80 -4.85 -10.92
CA ASP A 514 7.47 -5.99 -10.29
C ASP A 514 7.44 -7.23 -11.20
N ASN A 515 6.30 -7.53 -11.85
CA ASN A 515 6.19 -8.62 -12.82
C ASN A 515 7.03 -8.40 -14.09
N LEU A 516 7.29 -7.14 -14.46
CA LEU A 516 8.11 -6.77 -15.61
C LEU A 516 9.61 -6.64 -15.30
N ALA A 517 10.01 -6.61 -14.02
CA ALA A 517 11.40 -6.35 -13.63
C ALA A 517 12.39 -7.37 -14.24
N ASN A 518 12.16 -8.66 -13.99
CA ASN A 518 13.00 -9.74 -14.53
C ASN A 518 12.92 -9.80 -16.06
N ILE A 519 11.76 -9.48 -16.66
CA ILE A 519 11.56 -9.48 -18.11
C ILE A 519 12.38 -8.37 -18.77
N ALA A 520 12.33 -7.15 -18.24
CA ALA A 520 13.10 -6.01 -18.71
C ALA A 520 14.61 -6.20 -18.50
N GLU A 521 15.04 -6.83 -17.40
CA GLU A 521 16.46 -7.15 -17.16
C GLU A 521 16.99 -8.22 -18.13
N ASN A 522 16.23 -9.28 -18.39
CA ASN A 522 16.61 -10.29 -19.38
C ASN A 522 16.61 -9.71 -20.81
N LEU A 523 15.60 -8.91 -21.20
CA LEU A 523 15.57 -8.21 -22.50
C LEU A 523 16.76 -7.27 -22.69
N LYS A 524 17.08 -6.47 -21.65
CA LYS A 524 18.25 -5.58 -21.65
C LYS A 524 19.56 -6.37 -21.75
N THR A 525 19.65 -7.50 -21.05
CA THR A 525 20.81 -8.40 -21.12
C THR A 525 20.96 -8.98 -22.52
N ILE A 526 19.91 -9.50 -23.13
CA ILE A 526 19.92 -10.05 -24.49
C ILE A 526 20.34 -8.97 -25.50
N SER A 527 19.66 -7.82 -25.50
CA SER A 527 19.96 -6.70 -26.40
C SER A 527 21.42 -6.23 -26.28
N TYR A 528 21.95 -6.15 -25.05
CA TYR A 528 23.35 -5.77 -24.81
C TYR A 528 24.33 -6.85 -25.26
N GLN A 529 24.16 -8.12 -24.87
CA GLN A 529 25.09 -9.20 -25.26
C GLN A 529 25.07 -9.45 -26.77
N ASP A 530 23.89 -9.44 -27.43
CA ASP A 530 23.78 -9.55 -28.89
C ASP A 530 24.50 -8.38 -29.58
N SER A 531 24.33 -7.14 -29.08
CA SER A 531 25.06 -5.98 -29.60
C SER A 531 26.57 -6.12 -29.44
N MET A 532 27.05 -6.56 -28.28
CA MET A 532 28.48 -6.77 -28.04
C MET A 532 29.07 -7.91 -28.90
N LEU A 533 28.33 -9.01 -29.08
CA LEU A 533 28.74 -10.11 -29.95
C LEU A 533 28.74 -9.70 -31.42
N TYR A 534 27.75 -8.93 -31.87
CA TYR A 534 27.71 -8.36 -33.23
C TYR A 534 28.94 -7.47 -33.49
N LEU A 535 29.24 -6.52 -32.60
CA LEU A 535 30.46 -5.69 -32.69
C LEU A 535 31.74 -6.55 -32.74
N SER A 536 31.79 -7.64 -31.98
CA SER A 536 32.93 -8.58 -31.97
C SER A 536 33.11 -9.41 -33.25
N GLY A 537 32.15 -9.34 -34.19
CA GLY A 537 32.18 -10.01 -35.49
C GLY A 537 32.38 -9.09 -36.69
N LEU A 538 32.21 -7.78 -36.52
CA LEU A 538 32.45 -6.77 -37.57
C LEU A 538 33.93 -6.63 -37.94
N SER A 539 34.20 -6.06 -39.11
CA SER A 539 35.55 -5.64 -39.50
C SER A 539 36.04 -4.47 -38.63
N ARG A 540 37.36 -4.25 -38.62
CA ARG A 540 37.98 -3.16 -37.86
C ARG A 540 37.47 -1.78 -38.32
N GLU A 541 37.29 -1.57 -39.62
CA GLU A 541 36.80 -0.30 -40.17
C GLU A 541 35.37 0.00 -39.73
N GLU A 542 34.49 -1.02 -39.68
CA GLU A 542 33.12 -0.87 -39.20
C GLU A 542 33.07 -0.60 -37.70
N GLN A 543 33.92 -1.27 -36.91
CA GLN A 543 34.10 -0.98 -35.49
C GLN A 543 34.57 0.47 -35.27
N GLU A 544 35.54 0.95 -36.05
CA GLU A 544 36.04 2.33 -35.95
C GLU A 544 34.96 3.35 -36.36
N LYS A 545 34.17 3.07 -37.41
CA LYS A 545 32.99 3.87 -37.82
C LYS A 545 31.88 3.91 -36.76
N ILE A 546 31.65 2.82 -36.02
CA ILE A 546 30.67 2.81 -34.91
C ILE A 546 31.22 3.53 -33.67
N ALA A 547 32.49 3.31 -33.33
CA ALA A 547 33.15 4.05 -32.25
C ALA A 547 33.14 5.57 -32.51
N MET A 548 33.28 5.99 -33.77
CA MET A 548 33.23 7.39 -34.19
C MET A 548 31.88 8.03 -33.84
N LYS A 549 30.77 7.40 -34.25
CA LYS A 549 29.41 7.87 -33.92
C LYS A 549 29.13 7.94 -32.42
N ILE A 550 29.70 7.02 -31.64
CA ILE A 550 29.61 7.05 -30.16
C ILE A 550 30.39 8.26 -29.61
N TRP A 551 31.60 8.50 -30.11
CA TRP A 551 32.46 9.61 -29.68
C TRP A 551 31.96 10.99 -30.12
N GLU A 552 31.34 11.09 -31.30
CA GLU A 552 30.61 12.28 -31.76
C GLU A 552 29.45 12.59 -30.81
N LYS A 553 28.61 11.60 -30.49
CA LYS A 553 27.50 11.76 -29.55
C LYS A 553 27.95 12.14 -28.13
N GLU A 554 29.09 11.61 -27.67
CA GLU A 554 29.73 12.05 -26.42
C GLU A 554 30.22 13.52 -26.49
N LYS A 555 30.83 13.95 -27.61
CA LYS A 555 31.24 15.34 -27.81
C LYS A 555 30.05 16.28 -27.76
N ASP A 556 29.02 16.03 -28.57
CA ASP A 556 27.86 16.90 -28.68
C ASP A 556 27.11 17.05 -27.35
N GLY A 557 26.94 15.96 -26.60
CA GLY A 557 26.42 16.00 -25.23
C GLY A 557 27.31 16.79 -24.27
N SER A 558 28.64 16.76 -24.44
CA SER A 558 29.57 17.56 -23.63
C SER A 558 29.52 19.07 -23.96
N MET A 559 29.23 19.44 -25.21
CA MET A 559 29.04 20.84 -25.62
C MET A 559 27.83 21.47 -24.91
N ASP A 560 26.71 20.76 -24.80
CA ASP A 560 25.49 21.29 -24.18
C ASP A 560 25.53 21.28 -22.64
N SER A 561 26.36 20.41 -22.04
CA SER A 561 26.60 20.38 -20.59
C SER A 561 27.21 21.67 -20.01
N ASN A 562 27.78 22.55 -20.85
CA ASN A 562 28.29 23.86 -20.46
C ASN A 562 27.24 25.00 -20.55
N LYS A 563 25.97 24.70 -20.87
CA LYS A 563 24.86 25.67 -20.86
C LYS A 563 23.82 25.45 -19.77
N SER A 564 23.89 24.32 -19.06
CA SER A 564 22.86 23.83 -18.13
C SER A 564 23.40 23.67 -16.69
N SER A 565 24.21 24.64 -16.25
CA SER A 565 24.77 24.70 -14.88
C SER A 565 23.99 25.66 -13.95
N ASP A 566 22.69 25.81 -14.17
CA ASP A 566 21.77 26.37 -13.18
C ASP A 566 20.41 25.68 -13.29
N THR A 567 19.76 25.45 -12.14
CA THR A 567 18.46 24.75 -11.99
C THR A 567 18.28 23.42 -12.75
N ASN A 568 18.69 22.31 -12.14
CA ASN A 568 17.79 21.15 -12.09
C ASN A 568 18.01 20.25 -10.85
N GLY A 569 16.95 19.56 -10.43
CA GLY A 569 16.87 18.87 -9.15
C GLY A 569 17.58 17.51 -9.07
N ASN A 570 17.85 17.05 -7.84
CA ASN A 570 18.48 15.77 -7.54
C ASN A 570 17.71 14.57 -8.14
N ILE A 571 18.35 13.84 -9.06
CA ILE A 571 18.19 12.38 -9.18
C ILE A 571 19.50 11.74 -8.75
N SER A 572 19.69 11.61 -7.43
CA SER A 572 20.87 10.97 -6.85
C SER A 572 20.60 9.48 -6.65
N THR A 573 21.12 8.64 -7.56
CA THR A 573 21.25 7.20 -7.32
C THR A 573 22.26 6.98 -6.19
N LYS A 574 21.75 6.77 -4.97
CA LYS A 574 22.57 6.51 -3.76
C LYS A 574 23.26 5.14 -3.80
N SER A 575 24.27 5.00 -4.65
CA SER A 575 25.36 4.07 -4.42
C SER A 575 26.25 4.64 -3.30
N ILE A 576 26.36 3.91 -2.19
CA ILE A 576 27.23 4.31 -1.07
C ILE A 576 28.64 3.81 -1.36
N ASN A 577 29.59 4.72 -1.54
CA ASN A 577 30.96 4.44 -1.16
C ASN A 577 31.69 5.71 -0.66
N ARG A 578 32.52 5.55 0.37
CA ARG A 578 33.11 6.68 1.10
C ARG A 578 34.48 7.08 0.55
N GLY A 579 34.67 8.39 0.38
CA GLY A 579 35.96 9.06 0.63
C GLY A 579 37.00 9.03 -0.50
N ASN A 580 37.12 10.15 -1.21
CA ASN A 580 38.43 10.74 -1.47
C ASN A 580 38.33 12.25 -1.74
N PHE A 581 39.44 12.97 -1.53
CA PHE A 581 39.46 14.43 -1.61
C PHE A 581 39.29 14.97 -3.03
N THR A 582 38.73 16.18 -3.13
CA THR A 582 38.39 16.88 -4.37
C THR A 582 39.63 17.28 -5.18
N LYS A 583 39.84 16.63 -6.32
CA LYS A 583 40.62 17.22 -7.42
C LYS A 583 39.75 18.28 -8.11
N SER A 584 40.27 19.49 -8.25
CA SER A 584 39.56 20.60 -8.90
C SER A 584 39.25 20.28 -10.37
N ASN A 585 37.98 20.45 -10.76
CA ASN A 585 37.54 20.31 -12.16
C ASN A 585 38.04 21.45 -13.07
N PHE A 586 38.65 22.52 -12.53
CA PHE A 586 39.23 23.57 -13.34
C PHE A 586 40.34 23.02 -14.25
N PHE A 587 40.21 23.25 -15.56
CA PHE A 587 40.93 22.51 -16.62
C PHE A 587 42.46 22.48 -16.45
N ALA A 588 43.08 23.52 -15.87
CA ALA A 588 44.53 23.58 -15.67
C ALA A 588 45.06 22.57 -14.63
N TYR A 589 44.22 22.15 -13.68
CA TYR A 589 44.56 21.17 -12.64
C TYR A 589 44.16 19.74 -13.02
N ASN A 590 43.25 19.58 -13.99
CA ASN A 590 42.94 18.28 -14.58
C ASN A 590 43.99 17.95 -15.67
N ILE A 591 44.92 17.05 -15.33
CA ILE A 591 46.05 16.65 -16.20
C ILE A 591 45.57 16.18 -17.59
N SER A 592 44.48 15.41 -17.64
CA SER A 592 43.92 14.90 -18.90
C SER A 592 43.34 16.02 -19.76
N MET A 593 42.58 16.95 -19.18
CA MET A 593 42.04 18.11 -19.91
C MET A 593 43.15 19.04 -20.40
N ARG A 594 44.22 19.21 -19.62
CA ARG A 594 45.39 20.01 -20.01
C ARG A 594 46.16 19.39 -21.18
N GLU A 595 46.37 18.08 -21.18
CA GLU A 595 47.06 17.39 -22.27
C GLU A 595 46.20 17.34 -23.55
N LEU A 596 44.89 17.14 -23.41
CA LEU A 596 43.92 17.18 -24.52
C LEU A 596 43.81 18.60 -25.11
N GLY A 597 43.73 19.64 -24.28
CA GLY A 597 43.74 21.03 -24.73
C GLY A 597 45.05 21.46 -25.41
N LYS A 598 46.19 20.90 -24.98
CA LYS A 598 47.50 21.05 -25.64
C LYS A 598 47.53 20.36 -27.01
N GLN A 599 46.94 19.17 -27.14
CA GLN A 599 46.79 18.48 -28.43
C GLN A 599 45.84 19.24 -29.36
N GLU A 600 44.69 19.72 -28.89
CA GLU A 600 43.76 20.58 -29.65
C GLU A 600 44.42 21.88 -30.11
N PHE A 601 45.20 22.54 -29.25
CA PHE A 601 45.96 23.73 -29.60
C PHE A 601 46.94 23.43 -30.75
N LYS A 602 47.71 22.34 -30.63
CA LYS A 602 48.65 21.90 -31.67
C LYS A 602 47.94 21.47 -32.96
N ARG A 603 46.75 20.86 -32.88
CA ARG A 603 45.91 20.53 -34.04
C ARG A 603 45.40 21.78 -34.77
N LYS A 604 44.91 22.77 -34.01
CA LYS A 604 44.26 23.96 -34.56
C LYS A 604 45.24 25.05 -35.02
N TRP A 605 46.46 25.09 -34.46
CA TRP A 605 47.43 26.15 -34.73
C TRP A 605 48.82 25.64 -35.17
N GLY A 606 49.16 24.37 -34.98
CA GLY A 606 50.50 23.82 -35.16
C GLY A 606 51.42 24.07 -33.97
N ASP A 607 52.70 23.67 -34.09
CA ASP A 607 53.75 24.16 -33.17
C ASP A 607 54.00 25.63 -33.46
N ARG A 608 53.66 26.51 -32.50
CA ARG A 608 53.91 27.96 -32.60
C ARG A 608 55.02 28.37 -31.65
N PRO A 609 56.01 29.17 -32.09
CA PRO A 609 56.96 29.79 -31.17
C PRO A 609 56.25 30.76 -30.24
N LEU A 610 56.84 31.00 -29.07
CA LEU A 610 56.33 31.94 -28.08
C LEU A 610 56.64 33.38 -28.50
N GLU A 611 55.79 33.96 -29.35
CA GLU A 611 55.89 35.35 -29.82
C GLU A 611 54.56 36.11 -29.68
N ASP A 612 54.65 37.45 -29.62
CA ASP A 612 53.47 38.31 -29.61
C ASP A 612 52.71 38.23 -30.95
N ASN A 613 51.38 38.32 -30.85
CA ASN A 613 50.43 38.21 -31.97
C ASN A 613 50.47 36.88 -32.75
N TRP A 614 50.96 35.78 -32.15
CA TRP A 614 51.09 34.44 -32.77
C TRP A 614 49.80 33.88 -33.44
N ARG A 615 48.62 34.42 -33.13
CA ARG A 615 47.31 34.02 -33.69
C ARG A 615 47.00 34.58 -35.10
N ARG A 616 47.87 35.42 -35.69
CA ARG A 616 47.62 36.03 -37.02
C ARG A 616 48.02 35.09 -38.17
N SER A 617 47.04 34.69 -38.99
CA SER A 617 47.21 33.75 -40.12
C SER A 617 48.03 34.29 -41.30
N LYS A 618 48.19 35.61 -41.44
CA LYS A 618 49.09 36.25 -42.41
C LYS A 618 49.89 37.37 -41.73
N LYS A 619 51.11 37.05 -41.29
CA LYS A 619 52.18 38.03 -41.07
C LYS A 619 52.82 38.31 -42.44
N SER A 620 52.85 39.57 -42.88
CA SER A 620 53.44 39.93 -44.17
C SER A 620 54.97 39.96 -44.06
N VAL A 621 55.62 38.83 -44.34
CA VAL A 621 57.09 38.74 -44.37
C VAL A 621 57.58 39.12 -45.77
N THR A 622 57.85 40.40 -45.97
CA THR A 622 58.47 40.93 -47.18
C THR A 622 59.99 41.02 -47.02
N SER A 623 60.74 40.02 -47.51
CA SER A 623 62.01 40.19 -48.26
C SER A 623 62.73 38.85 -48.52
N GLY A 624 63.11 38.60 -49.79
CA GLY A 624 64.44 38.05 -50.13
C GLY A 624 64.69 36.53 -50.10
N GLY A 625 64.38 35.83 -51.21
CA GLY A 625 65.00 34.55 -51.60
C GLY A 625 64.54 33.28 -50.84
N GLU A 626 64.59 32.08 -51.42
CA GLU A 626 64.89 31.66 -52.80
C GLU A 626 64.02 30.43 -53.14
N SER A 627 63.78 30.13 -54.43
CA SER A 627 62.71 29.20 -54.86
C SER A 627 63.23 27.80 -55.24
N GLU A 628 62.66 26.76 -54.63
CA GLU A 628 62.47 25.47 -55.31
C GLU A 628 60.99 25.27 -55.67
N ILE A 629 60.73 24.67 -56.83
CA ILE A 629 59.38 24.49 -57.39
C ILE A 629 59.20 23.06 -57.88
N LYS A 630 58.43 22.24 -57.14
CA LYS A 630 57.49 21.18 -57.59
C LYS A 630 57.08 20.27 -56.42
N PRO A 631 55.99 19.49 -56.54
CA PRO A 631 54.90 19.58 -57.52
C PRO A 631 53.55 19.90 -56.83
N GLN A 632 52.47 20.03 -57.62
CA GLN A 632 51.14 19.74 -57.09
C GLN A 632 51.05 18.24 -56.80
N GLY A 633 50.67 17.88 -55.59
CA GLY A 633 50.38 16.51 -55.18
C GLY A 633 49.03 16.47 -54.45
N GLU A 634 48.11 15.69 -55.01
CA GLU A 634 46.92 15.06 -54.43
C GLU A 634 46.23 15.69 -53.21
N GLU A 635 44.93 15.93 -53.33
CA GLU A 635 44.02 16.09 -52.19
C GLU A 635 43.95 14.75 -51.43
N VAL A 636 44.89 14.52 -50.51
CA VAL A 636 44.77 13.45 -49.51
C VAL A 636 43.65 13.84 -48.56
N ASN A 637 42.44 13.41 -48.90
CA ASN A 637 41.24 13.56 -48.09
C ASN A 637 41.40 12.73 -46.80
N SER A 638 42.04 13.31 -45.78
CA SER A 638 42.28 12.66 -44.51
C SER A 638 40.97 12.54 -43.73
N GLU A 639 40.30 11.39 -43.84
CA GLU A 639 39.20 11.02 -42.96
C GLU A 639 39.63 11.23 -41.49
N GLU A 640 38.84 11.98 -40.70
CA GLU A 640 39.16 12.21 -39.27
C GLU A 640 39.05 10.88 -38.51
N THR A 641 40.15 10.14 -38.42
CA THR A 641 40.20 8.84 -37.74
C THR A 641 40.14 9.00 -36.23
N ILE A 642 39.49 8.05 -35.56
CA ILE A 642 39.29 8.10 -34.11
C ILE A 642 40.64 7.89 -33.39
N PRO A 643 40.95 8.60 -32.29
CA PRO A 643 42.16 8.33 -31.53
C PRO A 643 42.16 6.90 -30.99
N ASP A 644 43.19 6.11 -31.29
CA ASP A 644 43.32 4.69 -30.92
C ASP A 644 43.14 4.43 -29.41
N ALA A 645 43.55 5.37 -28.55
CA ALA A 645 43.30 5.31 -27.11
C ALA A 645 41.79 5.39 -26.75
N LYS A 646 41.00 6.19 -27.48
CA LYS A 646 39.55 6.29 -27.31
C LYS A 646 38.82 5.12 -27.97
N PHE A 647 39.31 4.60 -29.10
CA PHE A 647 38.83 3.35 -29.68
C PHE A 647 38.95 2.19 -28.67
N LYS A 648 40.13 2.03 -28.07
CA LYS A 648 40.41 1.01 -27.04
C LYS A 648 39.59 1.21 -25.76
N GLN A 649 39.17 2.44 -25.44
CA GLN A 649 38.25 2.70 -24.34
C GLN A 649 36.82 2.23 -24.68
N ILE A 650 36.30 2.59 -25.86
CA ILE A 650 34.94 2.23 -26.30
C ILE A 650 34.82 0.70 -26.50
N MET A 651 35.81 0.07 -27.12
CA MET A 651 35.82 -1.36 -27.43
C MET A 651 36.30 -2.25 -26.28
N LYS A 652 36.59 -1.68 -25.10
CA LYS A 652 37.15 -2.39 -23.93
C LYS A 652 36.32 -3.62 -23.52
N ASP A 653 35.00 -3.47 -23.51
CA ASP A 653 34.07 -4.47 -22.99
C ASP A 653 33.48 -5.38 -24.08
N VAL A 654 33.92 -5.21 -25.34
CA VAL A 654 33.53 -6.07 -26.48
C VAL A 654 34.25 -7.42 -26.39
N PRO A 655 33.53 -8.56 -26.47
CA PRO A 655 34.10 -9.89 -26.24
C PRO A 655 34.91 -10.39 -27.46
N PHE A 656 36.17 -9.96 -27.61
CA PHE A 656 37.00 -10.42 -28.73
C PHE A 656 37.55 -11.85 -28.55
N LYS A 657 37.91 -12.26 -27.33
CA LYS A 657 38.48 -13.60 -27.06
C LYS A 657 37.40 -14.68 -27.00
N ILE A 658 37.72 -15.90 -27.43
CA ILE A 658 36.81 -17.07 -27.40
C ILE A 658 36.14 -17.24 -26.02
N ALA A 659 36.91 -17.20 -24.94
CA ALA A 659 36.37 -17.30 -23.57
C ALA A 659 35.44 -16.14 -23.17
N GLN A 660 35.63 -14.93 -23.72
CA GLN A 660 34.71 -13.80 -23.51
C GLN A 660 33.43 -13.97 -24.34
N LYS A 661 33.55 -14.47 -25.58
CA LYS A 661 32.37 -14.79 -26.42
C LYS A 661 31.54 -15.88 -25.77
N GLU A 662 32.16 -16.91 -25.19
CA GLU A 662 31.40 -17.95 -24.51
C GLU A 662 30.78 -17.47 -23.18
N ALA A 663 31.46 -16.63 -22.39
CA ALA A 663 30.84 -15.99 -21.23
C ALA A 663 29.65 -15.08 -21.61
N SER A 664 29.69 -14.45 -22.78
CA SER A 664 28.57 -13.70 -23.37
C SER A 664 27.43 -14.63 -23.81
N ASN A 665 27.76 -15.77 -24.45
CA ASN A 665 26.79 -16.79 -24.85
C ASN A 665 26.07 -17.43 -23.65
N GLN A 666 26.77 -17.68 -22.53
CA GLN A 666 26.13 -18.24 -21.33
C GLN A 666 25.08 -17.28 -20.76
N LYS A 667 25.40 -15.97 -20.68
CA LYS A 667 24.41 -14.95 -20.29
C LYS A 667 23.23 -14.86 -21.24
N LEU A 668 23.43 -15.07 -22.55
CA LEU A 668 22.33 -15.16 -23.51
C LEU A 668 21.47 -16.42 -23.31
N LYS A 669 22.10 -17.58 -23.04
CA LYS A 669 21.41 -18.84 -22.76
C LYS A 669 20.52 -18.73 -21.52
N GLU A 670 21.08 -18.24 -20.43
CA GLU A 670 20.37 -17.94 -19.17
C GLU A 670 19.24 -16.93 -19.39
N ALA A 671 19.53 -15.79 -20.03
CA ALA A 671 18.55 -14.73 -20.19
C ALA A 671 17.39 -15.10 -21.12
N LEU A 672 17.63 -15.82 -22.22
CA LEU A 672 16.56 -16.31 -23.11
C LEU A 672 15.68 -17.35 -22.42
N PHE A 673 16.26 -18.26 -21.63
CA PHE A 673 15.50 -19.23 -20.85
C PHE A 673 14.60 -18.55 -19.81
N ASN A 674 15.19 -17.68 -18.98
CA ASN A 674 14.47 -16.94 -17.95
C ASN A 674 13.39 -16.03 -18.57
N LEU A 675 13.69 -15.37 -19.70
CA LEU A 675 12.71 -14.53 -20.41
C LEU A 675 11.49 -15.34 -20.87
N GLY A 676 11.69 -16.51 -21.47
CA GLY A 676 10.59 -17.38 -21.90
C GLY A 676 9.73 -17.83 -20.71
N LYS A 677 10.38 -18.33 -19.66
CA LYS A 677 9.73 -18.71 -18.39
C LYS A 677 8.88 -17.56 -17.81
N GLU A 678 9.45 -16.36 -17.66
CA GLU A 678 8.74 -15.24 -17.05
C GLU A 678 7.60 -14.72 -17.94
N TYR A 679 7.72 -14.79 -19.28
CA TYR A 679 6.60 -14.50 -20.18
C TYR A 679 5.40 -15.42 -19.96
N ARG A 680 5.64 -16.72 -19.76
CA ARG A 680 4.59 -17.68 -19.40
C ARG A 680 4.06 -17.45 -17.98
N ASP A 681 4.95 -17.42 -16.99
CA ASP A 681 4.59 -17.51 -15.58
C ASP A 681 4.08 -16.18 -14.99
N LYS A 682 4.51 -15.02 -15.52
CA LYS A 682 4.08 -13.67 -15.09
C LYS A 682 3.00 -13.10 -16.00
N LEU A 683 3.30 -12.95 -17.30
CA LEU A 683 2.43 -12.25 -18.24
C LEU A 683 1.40 -13.16 -18.91
N LYS A 684 1.58 -14.48 -18.84
CA LYS A 684 0.80 -15.51 -19.58
C LYS A 684 0.85 -15.32 -21.10
N ASN A 685 1.89 -14.64 -21.60
CA ASN A 685 2.13 -14.43 -23.02
C ASN A 685 2.84 -15.66 -23.60
N ILE A 686 2.04 -16.68 -23.88
CA ILE A 686 2.49 -17.99 -24.38
C ILE A 686 3.27 -17.85 -25.70
N ASP A 687 2.92 -16.90 -26.56
CA ASP A 687 3.58 -16.73 -27.85
C ASP A 687 4.96 -16.08 -27.75
N LYS A 688 5.16 -15.12 -26.83
CA LYS A 688 6.49 -14.63 -26.46
C LYS A 688 7.33 -15.70 -25.76
N SER A 689 6.72 -16.53 -24.90
CA SER A 689 7.40 -17.67 -24.27
C SER A 689 7.95 -18.63 -25.31
N ILE A 690 7.10 -19.10 -26.24
CA ILE A 690 7.50 -19.95 -27.36
C ILE A 690 8.61 -19.28 -28.17
N SER A 691 8.47 -18.00 -28.53
CA SER A 691 9.48 -17.31 -29.33
C SER A 691 10.85 -17.26 -28.66
N ALA A 692 10.93 -16.93 -27.37
CA ALA A 692 12.19 -16.87 -26.63
C ALA A 692 12.84 -18.25 -26.43
N LEU A 693 12.02 -19.28 -26.15
CA LEU A 693 12.50 -20.64 -25.93
C LEU A 693 12.88 -21.35 -27.24
N GLU A 694 12.17 -21.11 -28.34
CA GLU A 694 12.60 -21.62 -29.66
C GLU A 694 13.86 -20.90 -30.16
N ASP A 695 14.00 -19.59 -29.94
CA ASP A 695 15.24 -18.85 -30.26
C ASP A 695 16.44 -19.39 -29.46
N LEU A 696 16.28 -19.67 -28.16
CA LEU A 696 17.28 -20.37 -27.34
C LEU A 696 17.68 -21.73 -27.93
N MET A 697 16.70 -22.58 -28.30
CA MET A 697 16.97 -23.90 -28.89
C MET A 697 17.60 -23.82 -30.29
N ASN A 698 17.29 -22.77 -31.06
CA ASN A 698 17.82 -22.57 -32.41
C ASN A 698 19.25 -22.00 -32.40
N ARG A 699 19.53 -20.98 -31.57
CA ARG A 699 20.87 -20.39 -31.42
C ARG A 699 21.84 -21.33 -30.69
N TYR A 700 21.34 -22.05 -29.69
CA TYR A 700 22.17 -22.90 -28.82
C TYR A 700 21.59 -24.33 -28.69
N PRO A 701 21.66 -25.19 -29.74
CA PRO A 701 21.08 -26.54 -29.72
C PRO A 701 21.65 -27.51 -28.68
N SER A 702 22.72 -27.13 -27.98
CA SER A 702 23.23 -27.79 -26.78
C SER A 702 23.51 -26.73 -25.72
N ASN A 703 22.75 -26.78 -24.62
CA ASN A 703 22.83 -25.86 -23.49
C ASN A 703 22.29 -26.55 -22.22
N GLU A 704 22.55 -25.99 -21.04
CA GLU A 704 22.14 -26.58 -19.76
C GLU A 704 20.62 -26.56 -19.52
N TYR A 705 19.92 -25.53 -20.00
CA TYR A 705 18.47 -25.35 -19.89
C TYR A 705 17.64 -26.20 -20.89
N MET A 706 18.28 -27.03 -21.71
CA MET A 706 17.66 -27.74 -22.83
C MET A 706 16.45 -28.61 -22.43
N LEU A 707 16.55 -29.32 -21.30
CA LEU A 707 15.47 -30.16 -20.77
C LEU A 707 14.27 -29.30 -20.33
N ASP A 708 14.54 -28.25 -19.55
CA ASP A 708 13.54 -27.38 -18.97
C ASP A 708 12.85 -26.55 -20.05
N ALA A 709 13.60 -26.01 -21.01
CA ALA A 709 13.09 -25.29 -22.16
C ALA A 709 12.16 -26.16 -23.02
N TYR A 710 12.50 -27.44 -23.26
CA TYR A 710 11.58 -28.36 -23.92
C TYR A 710 10.32 -28.64 -23.09
N TYR A 711 10.41 -28.69 -21.76
CA TYR A 711 9.24 -28.88 -20.89
C TYR A 711 8.32 -27.65 -20.88
N TYR A 712 8.88 -26.44 -20.81
CA TYR A 712 8.13 -25.20 -20.96
C TYR A 712 7.47 -25.11 -22.36
N LEU A 713 8.21 -25.40 -23.45
CA LEU A 713 7.65 -25.49 -24.81
C LEU A 713 6.53 -26.56 -24.93
N TYR A 714 6.68 -27.70 -24.27
CA TYR A 714 5.61 -28.71 -24.18
C TYR A 714 4.35 -28.15 -23.50
N LEU A 715 4.49 -27.40 -22.39
CA LEU A 715 3.36 -26.79 -21.71
C LEU A 715 2.71 -25.67 -22.55
N ASP A 716 3.50 -24.82 -23.18
CA ASP A 716 3.03 -23.72 -24.00
C ASP A 716 2.24 -24.20 -25.22
N TYR A 717 2.79 -25.14 -25.99
CA TYR A 717 2.08 -25.71 -27.14
C TYR A 717 0.85 -26.55 -26.76
N LYS A 718 0.85 -27.16 -25.56
CA LYS A 718 -0.30 -27.88 -25.00
C LYS A 718 -1.42 -26.92 -24.63
N ASP A 719 -1.10 -25.80 -23.97
CA ASP A 719 -2.09 -24.81 -23.56
C ASP A 719 -2.62 -24.01 -24.77
N LYS A 720 -1.78 -23.79 -25.79
CA LYS A 720 -2.17 -23.30 -27.13
C LYS A 720 -2.91 -24.37 -27.98
N GLY A 721 -3.06 -25.61 -27.49
CA GLY A 721 -3.81 -26.68 -28.15
C GLY A 721 -3.15 -27.30 -29.40
N ASN A 722 -1.90 -26.96 -29.72
CA ASN A 722 -1.19 -27.52 -30.87
C ASN A 722 -0.72 -28.95 -30.55
N THR A 723 -1.53 -29.94 -30.93
CA THR A 723 -1.27 -31.36 -30.62
C THR A 723 0.00 -31.92 -31.26
N GLU A 724 0.45 -31.36 -32.39
CA GLU A 724 1.64 -31.83 -33.11
C GLU A 724 2.92 -31.39 -32.39
N LYS A 725 3.09 -30.09 -32.15
CA LYS A 725 4.21 -29.55 -31.36
C LYS A 725 4.21 -30.07 -29.93
N THR A 726 3.03 -30.22 -29.30
CA THR A 726 2.89 -30.86 -27.98
C THR A 726 3.46 -32.28 -27.98
N LYS A 727 3.13 -33.08 -29.01
CA LYS A 727 3.67 -34.45 -29.13
C LYS A 727 5.17 -34.42 -29.42
N TYR A 728 5.63 -33.54 -30.31
CA TYR A 728 7.04 -33.39 -30.68
C TYR A 728 7.93 -33.14 -29.44
N TYR A 729 7.61 -32.15 -28.59
CA TYR A 729 8.39 -31.88 -27.39
C TYR A 729 8.25 -32.97 -26.33
N LYS A 730 7.07 -33.60 -26.17
CA LYS A 730 6.95 -34.78 -25.30
C LYS A 730 7.84 -35.93 -25.75
N ASP A 731 7.81 -36.26 -27.04
CA ASP A 731 8.59 -37.36 -27.60
C ASP A 731 10.10 -37.06 -27.46
N ILE A 732 10.54 -35.81 -27.64
CA ILE A 732 11.92 -35.38 -27.34
C ILE A 732 12.30 -35.58 -25.87
N ILE A 733 11.49 -35.12 -24.91
CA ILE A 733 11.80 -35.24 -23.48
C ILE A 733 11.88 -36.71 -23.07
N THR A 734 10.92 -37.52 -23.51
CA THR A 734 10.83 -38.95 -23.14
C THR A 734 11.90 -39.81 -23.81
N VAL A 735 12.40 -39.45 -25.00
CA VAL A 735 13.48 -40.18 -25.69
C VAL A 735 14.88 -39.70 -25.28
N LYS A 736 15.13 -38.39 -25.16
CA LYS A 736 16.45 -37.85 -24.79
C LYS A 736 16.73 -37.87 -23.29
N PHE A 737 15.70 -37.73 -22.46
CA PHE A 737 15.84 -37.57 -21.01
C PHE A 737 14.91 -38.52 -20.21
N PRO A 738 14.90 -39.84 -20.48
CA PRO A 738 13.92 -40.79 -19.92
C PRO A 738 13.92 -40.85 -18.38
N GLU A 739 15.08 -40.63 -17.75
CA GLU A 739 15.21 -40.63 -16.29
C GLU A 739 14.80 -39.31 -15.62
N SER A 740 14.52 -38.25 -16.38
CA SER A 740 14.10 -36.96 -15.81
C SER A 740 12.74 -37.03 -15.12
N ASN A 741 12.55 -36.20 -14.10
CA ASN A 741 11.25 -36.03 -13.45
C ASN A 741 10.17 -35.61 -14.46
N TYR A 742 10.52 -34.78 -15.45
CA TYR A 742 9.62 -34.41 -16.55
C TYR A 742 9.20 -35.62 -17.40
N ALA A 743 10.12 -36.47 -17.85
CA ALA A 743 9.77 -37.68 -18.61
C ALA A 743 8.88 -38.63 -17.79
N LYS A 744 9.17 -38.78 -16.49
CA LYS A 744 8.37 -39.60 -15.55
C LYS A 744 6.96 -39.05 -15.36
N ILE A 745 6.80 -37.74 -15.14
CA ILE A 745 5.50 -37.04 -15.08
C ILE A 745 4.73 -37.13 -16.41
N LEU A 746 5.43 -37.00 -17.55
CA LEU A 746 4.81 -37.07 -18.88
C LEU A 746 4.30 -38.48 -19.22
N ASN A 747 4.88 -39.52 -18.63
CA ASN A 747 4.51 -40.92 -18.87
C ASN A 747 3.51 -41.47 -17.83
N ASP A 748 3.66 -41.16 -16.55
CA ASP A 748 2.67 -41.46 -15.50
C ASP A 748 2.12 -40.16 -14.88
N PRO A 749 0.91 -39.71 -15.25
CA PRO A 749 0.27 -38.55 -14.62
C PRO A 749 0.07 -38.68 -13.11
N SER A 750 0.06 -39.89 -12.54
CA SER A 750 0.00 -40.09 -11.08
C SER A 750 1.37 -39.98 -10.39
N TYR A 751 2.47 -39.90 -11.15
CA TYR A 751 3.80 -39.63 -10.60
C TYR A 751 3.91 -38.19 -10.09
N ALA A 752 3.20 -37.23 -10.73
CA ALA A 752 3.06 -35.87 -10.22
C ALA A 752 2.28 -35.83 -8.90
N ASP A 753 1.18 -36.60 -8.78
CA ASP A 753 0.42 -36.72 -7.54
C ASP A 753 1.30 -37.30 -6.41
N LYS A 754 2.10 -38.35 -6.70
CA LYS A 754 3.06 -38.94 -5.74
C LYS A 754 4.13 -37.94 -5.29
N LEU A 755 4.77 -37.23 -6.22
CA LEU A 755 5.75 -36.19 -5.92
C LEU A 755 5.16 -35.07 -5.06
N MET A 756 3.90 -34.68 -5.32
CA MET A 756 3.20 -33.71 -4.48
C MET A 756 2.81 -34.28 -3.11
N GLU A 757 2.40 -35.54 -2.99
CA GLU A 757 2.12 -36.15 -1.68
C GLU A 757 3.38 -36.36 -0.85
N GLU A 758 4.52 -36.60 -1.49
CA GLU A 758 5.83 -36.77 -0.84
C GLU A 758 6.39 -35.39 -0.39
N ALA A 759 6.40 -34.38 -1.28
CA ALA A 759 6.85 -33.03 -0.94
C ALA A 759 5.94 -32.31 0.07
N ASN A 760 4.61 -32.55 0.04
CA ASN A 760 3.69 -31.98 1.03
C ASN A 760 3.51 -32.87 2.27
N ARG A 761 4.22 -34.00 2.40
CA ARG A 761 4.05 -34.97 3.50
C ARG A 761 4.24 -34.32 4.88
N GLU A 762 5.24 -33.46 4.98
CA GLU A 762 5.67 -32.79 6.20
C GLU A 762 4.68 -31.70 6.61
N ALA A 763 4.37 -30.79 5.67
CA ALA A 763 3.35 -29.77 5.82
C ALA A 763 1.96 -30.34 6.18
N LYS A 764 1.56 -31.44 5.52
CA LYS A 764 0.29 -32.16 5.76
C LYS A 764 0.29 -32.87 7.11
N LEU A 765 1.41 -33.43 7.59
CA LEU A 765 1.49 -33.96 8.95
C LEU A 765 1.40 -32.81 9.97
N TYR A 766 2.07 -31.68 9.71
CA TYR A 766 2.03 -30.51 10.59
C TYR A 766 0.62 -29.90 10.69
N GLU A 767 -0.07 -29.68 9.56
CA GLU A 767 -1.45 -29.17 9.52
C GLU A 767 -2.39 -30.08 10.32
N ASN A 768 -2.33 -31.40 10.11
CA ASN A 768 -3.12 -32.36 10.88
C ASN A 768 -2.80 -32.32 12.38
N THR A 769 -1.53 -32.12 12.75
CA THR A 769 -1.07 -32.03 14.14
C THR A 769 -1.58 -30.75 14.83
N TYR A 770 -1.56 -29.63 14.12
CA TYR A 770 -2.16 -28.37 14.58
C TYR A 770 -3.69 -28.46 14.69
N ILE A 771 -4.36 -29.18 13.78
CA ILE A 771 -5.80 -29.49 13.86
C ILE A 771 -6.12 -30.40 15.05
N LEU A 772 -5.24 -31.33 15.43
CA LEU A 772 -5.41 -32.14 16.64
C LEU A 772 -5.19 -31.30 17.92
N PHE A 773 -4.20 -30.41 17.92
CA PHE A 773 -3.92 -29.49 19.03
C PHE A 773 -5.08 -28.53 19.30
N THR A 774 -5.60 -27.88 18.26
CA THR A 774 -6.78 -27.00 18.35
C THR A 774 -8.08 -27.72 18.71
N LYS A 775 -8.12 -29.06 18.61
CA LYS A 775 -9.22 -29.92 19.07
C LYS A 775 -8.97 -30.56 20.44
N GLY A 776 -7.94 -30.14 21.17
CA GLY A 776 -7.60 -30.65 22.51
C GLY A 776 -7.10 -32.11 22.53
N LYS A 777 -6.72 -32.68 21.38
CA LYS A 777 -6.27 -34.08 21.28
C LYS A 777 -4.77 -34.22 21.56
N TYR A 778 -4.33 -33.73 22.71
CA TYR A 778 -2.91 -33.59 23.04
C TYR A 778 -2.12 -34.91 22.95
N ASN A 779 -2.71 -36.04 23.34
CA ASN A 779 -2.07 -37.36 23.19
C ASN A 779 -1.78 -37.75 21.72
N ASP A 780 -2.57 -37.27 20.76
CA ASP A 780 -2.34 -37.52 19.33
C ASP A 780 -1.37 -36.49 18.73
N VAL A 781 -1.28 -35.28 19.31
CA VAL A 781 -0.26 -34.28 18.98
C VAL A 781 1.14 -34.77 19.33
N VAL A 782 1.32 -35.33 20.53
CA VAL A 782 2.61 -35.89 20.98
C VAL A 782 3.07 -37.03 20.05
N LYS A 783 2.18 -37.99 19.74
CA LYS A 783 2.47 -39.08 18.78
C LYS A 783 2.87 -38.55 17.40
N ASN A 784 2.17 -37.55 16.86
CA ASN A 784 2.51 -37.00 15.56
C ASN A 784 3.88 -36.28 15.57
N ALA A 785 4.21 -35.60 16.66
CA ALA A 785 5.52 -34.97 16.83
C ALA A 785 6.65 -36.00 17.00
N GLU A 786 6.38 -37.16 17.62
CA GLU A 786 7.30 -38.31 17.65
C GLU A 786 7.45 -38.99 16.28
N ILE A 787 6.37 -39.04 15.49
CA ILE A 787 6.42 -39.48 14.10
C ILE A 787 7.25 -38.50 13.25
N ALA A 788 7.18 -37.19 13.49
CA ALA A 788 8.08 -36.22 12.87
C ALA A 788 9.54 -36.41 13.32
N GLU A 789 9.80 -36.45 14.63
CA GLU A 789 11.13 -36.65 15.26
C GLU A 789 11.83 -37.95 14.81
N LYS A 790 11.08 -38.95 14.33
CA LYS A 790 11.62 -40.19 13.77
C LYS A 790 11.84 -40.20 12.24
N ASN A 791 11.07 -39.42 11.47
CA ASN A 791 11.00 -39.57 10.01
C ASN A 791 11.44 -38.33 9.20
N PHE A 792 11.57 -37.16 9.83
CA PHE A 792 12.01 -35.93 9.17
C PHE A 792 13.44 -35.56 9.60
N ASP A 793 14.11 -34.76 8.78
CA ASP A 793 15.44 -34.25 9.10
C ASP A 793 15.38 -33.28 10.30
N PRO A 794 16.30 -33.35 11.28
CA PRO A 794 16.38 -32.39 12.37
C PRO A 794 16.44 -30.91 11.96
N GLU A 795 16.99 -30.59 10.78
CA GLU A 795 17.10 -29.22 10.24
C GLU A 795 15.81 -28.73 9.52
N ASN A 796 14.78 -29.57 9.40
CA ASN A 796 13.56 -29.26 8.66
C ASN A 796 12.72 -28.12 9.29
N GLU A 797 12.18 -27.21 8.45
CA GLU A 797 11.44 -26.00 8.86
C GLU A 797 10.25 -26.26 9.80
N TYR A 798 9.60 -27.44 9.70
CA TYR A 798 8.48 -27.78 10.56
C TYR A 798 8.90 -28.30 11.95
N MET A 799 10.16 -28.69 12.15
CA MET A 799 10.60 -29.34 13.38
C MET A 799 10.55 -28.43 14.62
N PRO A 800 11.00 -27.16 14.60
CA PRO A 800 10.78 -26.24 15.72
C PRO A 800 9.30 -26.15 16.13
N ARG A 801 8.38 -26.21 15.15
CA ARG A 801 6.92 -26.14 15.36
C ARG A 801 6.36 -27.43 15.93
N PHE A 802 6.82 -28.60 15.46
CA PHE A 802 6.47 -29.89 16.07
C PHE A 802 6.93 -29.97 17.52
N PHE A 803 8.15 -29.55 17.85
CA PHE A 803 8.65 -29.53 19.22
C PHE A 803 7.90 -28.54 20.11
N LEU A 804 7.55 -27.36 19.60
CA LEU A 804 6.75 -26.39 20.34
C LEU A 804 5.33 -26.95 20.62
N LEU A 805 4.66 -27.54 19.63
CA LEU A 805 3.36 -28.19 19.84
C LEU A 805 3.45 -29.40 20.77
N LYS A 806 4.53 -30.19 20.71
CA LYS A 806 4.82 -31.30 21.63
C LYS A 806 4.96 -30.80 23.07
N ALA A 807 5.68 -29.69 23.30
CA ALA A 807 5.80 -29.06 24.61
C ALA A 807 4.44 -28.57 25.15
N MET A 808 3.66 -27.84 24.34
CA MET A 808 2.32 -27.38 24.73
C MET A 808 1.35 -28.53 25.03
N ALA A 809 1.39 -29.60 24.25
CA ALA A 809 0.56 -30.78 24.46
C ALA A 809 0.98 -31.57 25.71
N THR A 810 2.28 -31.81 25.90
CA THR A 810 2.83 -32.51 27.07
C THR A 810 2.53 -31.76 28.36
N GLY A 811 2.62 -30.42 28.33
CA GLY A 811 2.27 -29.56 29.45
C GLY A 811 0.80 -29.59 29.85
N ASN A 812 -0.11 -29.81 28.89
CA ASN A 812 -1.54 -30.01 29.20
C ASN A 812 -1.83 -31.40 29.78
N ILE A 813 -1.08 -32.42 29.35
CA ILE A 813 -1.24 -33.81 29.81
C ILE A 813 -0.65 -34.04 31.20
N SER A 814 0.55 -33.51 31.47
CA SER A 814 1.40 -33.95 32.58
C SER A 814 1.46 -32.91 33.71
N GLY A 815 1.54 -31.63 33.35
CA GLY A 815 1.67 -30.54 34.31
C GLY A 815 2.58 -29.41 33.87
N LYS A 816 2.78 -28.47 34.80
CA LYS A 816 3.54 -27.24 34.59
C LYS A 816 5.03 -27.49 34.37
N ASP A 817 5.60 -28.49 35.05
CA ASP A 817 7.05 -28.66 35.10
C ASP A 817 7.55 -29.40 33.85
N GLU A 818 6.80 -30.40 33.37
CA GLU A 818 7.02 -31.02 32.05
C GLU A 818 6.80 -30.03 30.91
N TYR A 819 5.89 -29.05 31.06
CA TYR A 819 5.73 -27.96 30.10
C TYR A 819 7.01 -27.11 30.02
N ILE A 820 7.54 -26.70 31.17
CA ILE A 820 8.78 -25.90 31.26
C ILE A 820 9.97 -26.68 30.67
N LEU A 821 10.11 -27.97 31.01
CA LEU A 821 11.15 -28.84 30.43
C LEU A 821 11.02 -28.98 28.91
N GLY A 822 9.79 -29.18 28.40
CA GLY A 822 9.51 -29.25 26.97
C GLY A 822 9.87 -27.95 26.23
N LEU A 823 9.53 -26.80 26.80
CA LEU A 823 9.86 -25.48 26.24
C LEU A 823 11.37 -25.20 26.29
N GLN A 824 12.05 -25.60 27.37
CA GLN A 824 13.51 -25.50 27.48
C GLN A 824 14.21 -26.37 26.41
N ALA A 825 13.65 -27.53 26.07
CA ALA A 825 14.15 -28.36 24.97
C ALA A 825 13.98 -27.68 23.59
N VAL A 826 12.88 -26.93 23.35
CA VAL A 826 12.73 -26.10 22.13
C VAL A 826 13.85 -25.06 22.06
N VAL A 827 14.05 -24.31 23.14
CA VAL A 827 15.06 -23.23 23.21
C VAL A 827 16.49 -23.77 23.00
N THR A 828 16.78 -24.96 23.54
CA THR A 828 18.12 -25.57 23.43
C THR A 828 18.38 -26.19 22.06
N ARG A 829 17.36 -26.77 21.40
CA ARG A 829 17.51 -27.46 20.10
C ARG A 829 17.39 -26.53 18.89
N TYR A 830 16.64 -25.43 18.97
CA TYR A 830 16.29 -24.59 17.82
C TYR A 830 16.59 -23.09 18.00
N PRO A 831 17.82 -22.70 18.33
CA PRO A 831 18.19 -21.30 18.56
C PRO A 831 17.99 -20.41 17.32
N ASN A 832 17.60 -19.15 17.56
CA ASN A 832 17.28 -18.11 16.58
C ASN A 832 15.95 -18.33 15.80
N THR A 833 15.08 -19.25 16.25
CA THR A 833 13.77 -19.48 15.59
C THR A 833 12.64 -18.62 16.17
N PRO A 834 11.58 -18.33 15.41
CA PRO A 834 10.34 -17.76 15.97
C PRO A 834 9.76 -18.60 17.12
N GLU A 835 9.87 -19.93 17.00
CA GLU A 835 9.36 -20.90 17.96
C GLU A 835 10.18 -20.91 19.27
N GLU A 836 11.50 -20.67 19.20
CA GLU A 836 12.38 -20.48 20.37
C GLU A 836 12.06 -19.18 21.14
N ARG A 837 11.85 -18.06 20.43
CA ARG A 837 11.35 -16.83 21.05
C ARG A 837 10.00 -17.05 21.74
N ARG A 838 9.06 -17.71 21.05
CA ARG A 838 7.74 -18.04 21.63
C ARG A 838 7.84 -18.98 22.82
N ALA A 839 8.80 -19.91 22.84
CA ALA A 839 9.05 -20.78 23.98
C ALA A 839 9.59 -20.02 25.20
N LYS A 840 10.48 -19.03 24.98
CA LYS A 840 10.95 -18.11 26.04
C LYS A 840 9.81 -17.28 26.64
N GLU A 841 8.95 -16.69 25.80
CA GLU A 841 7.75 -15.95 26.25
C GLU A 841 6.82 -16.82 27.12
N ILE A 842 6.52 -18.05 26.68
CA ILE A 842 5.63 -18.94 27.43
C ILE A 842 6.29 -19.37 28.75
N MET A 843 7.60 -19.67 28.79
CA MET A 843 8.29 -19.99 30.04
C MET A 843 8.27 -18.83 31.05
N ARG A 844 8.39 -17.58 30.57
CA ARG A 844 8.28 -16.37 31.40
C ARG A 844 6.89 -16.23 32.01
N PHE A 845 5.85 -16.37 31.19
CA PHE A 845 4.46 -16.34 31.63
C PHE A 845 4.18 -17.44 32.69
N LEU A 846 4.58 -18.68 32.40
CA LEU A 846 4.40 -19.82 33.34
C LEU A 846 5.12 -19.61 34.68
N LYS A 847 6.23 -18.86 34.70
CA LYS A 847 7.02 -18.56 35.92
C LYS A 847 6.55 -17.30 36.66
N GLY A 848 5.69 -16.48 36.05
CA GLY A 848 4.92 -15.43 36.75
C GLY A 848 4.81 -14.09 36.03
N GLU A 849 5.60 -13.83 34.96
CA GLU A 849 5.59 -12.53 34.28
C GLU A 849 4.26 -12.35 33.49
N SER A 850 3.25 -11.71 34.11
CA SER A 850 1.91 -11.51 33.51
C SER A 850 1.96 -10.80 32.16
N ASN A 851 2.98 -9.97 31.96
CA ASN A 851 3.19 -9.15 30.78
C ASN A 851 4.18 -9.79 29.77
N ALA A 852 4.52 -11.08 29.92
CA ALA A 852 5.48 -11.77 29.05
C ALA A 852 5.10 -11.82 27.56
N PHE A 853 3.83 -11.54 27.22
CA PHE A 853 3.33 -11.42 25.85
C PHE A 853 3.14 -9.94 25.39
N SER A 854 3.68 -8.97 26.14
CA SER A 854 3.66 -7.54 25.78
C SER A 854 4.50 -7.28 24.54
N SER A 855 3.86 -6.88 23.44
CA SER A 855 4.54 -6.48 22.20
C SER A 855 4.98 -5.01 22.26
N SER A 856 6.00 -4.70 23.07
CA SER A 856 6.68 -3.40 23.01
C SER A 856 7.38 -3.24 21.66
N SER A 857 7.03 -2.20 20.91
CA SER A 857 7.68 -1.89 19.62
C SER A 857 9.07 -1.28 19.82
N LEU A 858 9.97 -1.43 18.85
CA LEU A 858 11.27 -0.77 18.88
C LEU A 858 11.11 0.77 18.88
N GLU A 859 10.16 1.29 18.11
CA GLU A 859 9.87 2.74 18.04
C GLU A 859 9.42 3.31 19.38
N ASP A 860 8.59 2.58 20.14
CA ASP A 860 8.18 3.00 21.50
C ASP A 860 9.32 2.84 22.51
N ALA A 861 10.20 1.87 22.30
CA ALA A 861 11.37 1.68 23.12
C ALA A 861 12.43 2.78 22.90
N ASP A 862 12.61 3.25 21.67
CA ASP A 862 13.49 4.39 21.32
C ASP A 862 12.95 5.74 21.83
N LYS A 863 11.62 5.91 21.91
CA LYS A 863 11.00 7.07 22.60
C LYS A 863 11.35 7.06 24.10
N LEU A 864 11.51 5.87 24.70
CA LEU A 864 11.76 5.70 26.13
C LEU A 864 13.25 5.72 26.48
N TYR A 865 14.12 5.05 25.73
CA TYR A 865 15.51 4.78 26.12
C TYR A 865 16.52 5.38 25.14
N VAL A 866 17.71 5.78 25.64
CA VAL A 866 18.69 6.55 24.86
C VAL A 866 20.09 5.94 24.96
N GLU A 867 20.80 5.84 23.83
CA GLU A 867 22.16 5.32 23.82
C GLU A 867 23.18 6.38 24.27
N LYS A 868 24.08 5.98 25.18
CA LYS A 868 25.13 6.84 25.75
C LYS A 868 26.39 6.01 26.06
N PRO A 869 27.12 5.53 25.04
CA PRO A 869 28.13 4.49 25.21
C PRO A 869 29.24 4.84 26.22
N ASP A 870 29.67 6.10 26.27
CA ASP A 870 30.75 6.59 27.15
C ASP A 870 30.33 6.92 28.59
N ARG A 871 29.04 6.75 28.93
CA ARG A 871 28.55 6.99 30.29
C ARG A 871 28.78 5.77 31.19
N LYS A 872 28.69 5.97 32.50
CA LYS A 872 28.70 4.86 33.47
C LYS A 872 27.55 3.91 33.17
N HIS A 873 27.87 2.63 33.09
CA HIS A 873 26.92 1.53 32.94
C HIS A 873 26.86 0.69 34.22
N TYR A 874 25.72 0.05 34.40
CA TYR A 874 25.46 -0.97 35.40
C TYR A 874 25.07 -2.26 34.67
N VAL A 875 25.05 -3.37 35.39
CA VAL A 875 24.36 -4.58 34.94
C VAL A 875 23.24 -4.85 35.94
N ALA A 876 22.00 -4.79 35.47
CA ALA A 876 20.81 -5.11 36.24
C ALA A 876 20.44 -6.58 35.98
N VAL A 877 20.47 -7.40 37.02
CA VAL A 877 19.97 -8.77 37.00
C VAL A 877 18.55 -8.73 37.57
N LEU A 878 17.55 -8.80 36.70
CA LEU A 878 16.15 -8.90 37.09
C LEU A 878 15.90 -10.34 37.54
N VAL A 879 15.44 -10.52 38.78
CA VAL A 879 15.14 -11.82 39.39
C VAL A 879 13.64 -11.89 39.62
N TYR A 880 12.99 -12.88 39.01
CA TYR A 880 11.53 -12.96 38.91
C TYR A 880 10.95 -13.93 39.94
N ASN A 881 9.86 -13.52 40.61
CA ASN A 881 8.98 -14.34 41.43
C ASN A 881 9.72 -15.27 42.43
N THR A 882 10.73 -14.72 43.10
CA THR A 882 11.51 -15.40 44.16
C THR A 882 11.02 -14.96 45.52
N ASN A 883 11.13 -15.84 46.53
CA ASN A 883 11.02 -15.40 47.91
C ASN A 883 12.34 -14.74 48.37
N GLU A 884 12.31 -14.05 49.51
CA GLU A 884 13.47 -13.30 50.02
C GLU A 884 14.72 -14.18 50.25
N MET A 885 14.54 -15.46 50.62
CA MET A 885 15.66 -16.39 50.83
C MET A 885 16.35 -16.74 49.50
N ASP A 886 15.56 -17.05 48.45
CA ASP A 886 16.09 -17.35 47.12
C ASP A 886 16.73 -16.11 46.48
N PHE A 887 16.14 -14.93 46.68
CA PHE A 887 16.71 -13.66 46.21
C PHE A 887 18.07 -13.36 46.85
N GLN A 888 18.19 -13.46 48.18
CA GLN A 888 19.48 -13.26 48.86
C GLN A 888 20.49 -14.37 48.48
N THR A 889 20.04 -15.60 48.21
CA THR A 889 20.91 -16.69 47.73
C THR A 889 21.43 -16.42 46.31
N ALA A 890 20.58 -15.97 45.38
CA ALA A 890 20.99 -15.55 44.04
C ALA A 890 21.97 -14.36 44.09
N LYS A 891 21.74 -13.40 45.01
CA LYS A 891 22.64 -12.28 45.28
C LYS A 891 23.99 -12.73 45.86
N ILE A 892 24.05 -13.79 46.66
CA ILE A 892 25.32 -14.41 47.09
C ILE A 892 26.05 -15.02 45.89
N ALA A 893 25.35 -15.79 45.03
CA ALA A 893 25.95 -16.41 43.85
C ALA A 893 26.57 -15.37 42.89
N VAL A 894 25.84 -14.29 42.57
CA VAL A 894 26.39 -13.15 41.79
C VAL A 894 27.58 -12.49 42.49
N SER A 895 27.58 -12.40 43.82
CA SER A 895 28.74 -11.90 44.59
C SER A 895 29.96 -12.81 44.47
N GLU A 896 29.77 -14.13 44.42
CA GLU A 896 30.87 -15.11 44.31
C GLU A 896 31.44 -15.18 42.90
N PHE A 897 30.58 -15.19 41.87
CA PHE A 897 30.99 -14.99 40.49
C PHE A 897 31.85 -13.72 40.33
N ASN A 898 31.45 -12.61 40.94
CA ASN A 898 32.21 -11.36 40.91
C ASN A 898 33.55 -11.40 41.64
N LYS A 899 33.73 -12.29 42.64
CA LYS A 899 35.02 -12.54 43.29
C LYS A 899 35.93 -13.45 42.46
N ASN A 900 35.36 -14.29 41.60
CA ASN A 900 36.08 -15.25 40.75
C ASN A 900 36.57 -14.59 39.45
N TYR A 901 35.67 -13.98 38.68
CA TYR A 901 35.96 -13.45 37.33
C TYR A 901 36.32 -11.95 37.34
N PHE A 902 35.68 -11.14 38.19
CA PHE A 902 35.77 -9.66 38.16
C PHE A 902 36.48 -9.03 39.38
N LYS A 903 37.34 -9.81 40.03
CA LYS A 903 38.03 -9.44 41.28
C LYS A 903 38.81 -8.12 41.22
N SER A 904 39.40 -7.82 40.07
CA SER A 904 40.22 -6.62 39.83
C SER A 904 39.39 -5.33 39.72
N ASP A 905 38.15 -5.42 39.24
CA ASP A 905 37.28 -4.28 38.93
C ASP A 905 36.56 -3.71 40.16
N LYS A 906 36.66 -4.39 41.31
CA LYS A 906 36.11 -3.95 42.62
C LYS A 906 34.62 -3.60 42.55
N LEU A 907 33.86 -4.41 41.82
CA LEU A 907 32.44 -4.21 41.58
C LEU A 907 31.66 -4.15 42.92
N GLN A 908 30.85 -3.10 43.06
CA GLN A 908 29.87 -2.93 44.12
C GLN A 908 28.55 -3.56 43.68
N MET A 909 27.75 -4.02 44.63
CA MET A 909 26.39 -4.48 44.36
C MET A 909 25.39 -3.71 45.20
N GLY A 910 24.25 -3.38 44.61
CA GLY A 910 23.06 -2.91 45.30
C GLY A 910 21.86 -3.78 44.97
N GLU A 911 20.74 -3.47 45.61
CA GLU A 911 19.44 -4.08 45.32
C GLU A 911 18.39 -3.01 45.04
N ALA A 912 17.36 -3.37 44.30
CA ALA A 912 16.17 -2.56 44.07
C ALA A 912 14.97 -3.46 43.80
N LEU A 913 13.76 -2.93 43.97
CA LEU A 913 12.52 -3.59 43.54
C LEU A 913 12.03 -2.89 42.27
N LEU A 914 11.76 -3.64 41.20
CA LEU A 914 11.20 -3.09 39.96
C LEU A 914 9.68 -2.99 40.05
N ASN A 915 9.04 -4.07 40.48
CA ASN A 915 7.60 -4.21 40.69
C ASN A 915 7.38 -5.28 41.81
N LYS A 916 6.13 -5.60 42.17
CA LYS A 916 5.82 -6.54 43.27
C LYS A 916 6.40 -7.95 43.12
N GLU A 917 6.78 -8.35 41.91
CA GLU A 917 7.14 -9.72 41.53
C GLU A 917 8.52 -9.80 40.86
N THR A 918 9.27 -8.68 40.79
CA THR A 918 10.59 -8.59 40.14
C THR A 918 11.54 -7.75 40.97
N HIS A 919 12.55 -8.42 41.55
CA HIS A 919 13.65 -7.78 42.26
C HIS A 919 14.82 -7.54 41.28
N ILE A 920 15.75 -6.65 41.62
CA ILE A 920 16.97 -6.39 40.83
C ILE A 920 18.21 -6.52 41.72
N ILE A 921 19.14 -7.39 41.35
CA ILE A 921 20.53 -7.36 41.81
C ILE A 921 21.29 -6.44 40.85
N LEU A 922 21.92 -5.38 41.36
CA LEU A 922 22.46 -4.30 40.53
C LEU A 922 23.96 -4.13 40.71
N VAL A 923 24.72 -4.54 39.69
CA VAL A 923 26.19 -4.51 39.69
C VAL A 923 26.69 -3.16 39.19
N LYS A 924 27.54 -2.49 39.99
CA LYS A 924 27.98 -1.10 39.83
C LYS A 924 29.51 -0.97 39.96
N SER A 925 30.22 -0.16 39.18
CA SER A 925 29.79 0.57 37.97
C SER A 925 30.84 0.42 36.88
N PHE A 926 30.42 -0.05 35.72
CA PHE A 926 31.26 -0.20 34.54
C PHE A 926 31.52 1.17 33.90
N LYS A 927 32.72 1.35 33.36
CA LYS A 927 33.17 2.66 32.84
C LYS A 927 32.35 3.13 31.63
N ASN A 928 32.03 2.21 30.72
CA ASN A 928 31.37 2.43 29.44
C ASN A 928 30.53 1.19 29.05
N LYS A 929 29.84 1.28 27.91
CA LYS A 929 29.00 0.22 27.30
C LYS A 929 29.77 -1.09 27.13
N GLU A 930 30.99 -1.00 26.60
CA GLU A 930 31.86 -2.16 26.35
C GLU A 930 32.12 -2.95 27.64
N LYS A 931 32.51 -2.30 28.74
CA LYS A 931 32.78 -3.00 30.01
C LYS A 931 31.55 -3.63 30.67
N ALA A 932 30.35 -3.11 30.42
CA ALA A 932 29.10 -3.76 30.83
C ALA A 932 28.70 -4.93 29.89
N LYS A 933 29.11 -4.88 28.62
CA LYS A 933 28.95 -5.99 27.68
C LYS A 933 29.95 -7.11 27.93
N ASP A 934 31.23 -6.81 28.19
CA ASP A 934 32.24 -7.79 28.59
C ASP A 934 31.74 -8.67 29.74
N TYR A 935 31.10 -8.05 30.75
CA TYR A 935 30.47 -8.73 31.87
C TYR A 935 29.34 -9.68 31.42
N TYR A 936 28.41 -9.20 30.60
CA TYR A 936 27.29 -9.99 30.08
C TYR A 936 27.77 -11.17 29.22
N ASP A 937 28.74 -10.93 28.33
CA ASP A 937 29.33 -11.94 27.46
C ASP A 937 30.11 -12.99 28.28
N GLU A 938 30.73 -12.62 29.41
CA GLU A 938 31.39 -13.58 30.33
C GLU A 938 30.38 -14.43 31.11
N VAL A 939 29.31 -13.82 31.63
CA VAL A 939 28.24 -14.56 32.32
C VAL A 939 27.58 -15.58 31.39
N ASN A 940 27.37 -15.26 30.11
CA ASN A 940 26.80 -16.21 29.16
C ASN A 940 27.72 -17.40 28.84
N LYS A 941 29.05 -17.29 29.01
CA LYS A 941 29.99 -18.43 28.90
C LYS A 941 29.91 -19.34 30.13
N HIS A 942 29.70 -18.75 31.30
CA HIS A 942 29.75 -19.41 32.61
C HIS A 942 28.37 -19.38 33.29
N ILE A 943 27.30 -19.61 32.50
CA ILE A 943 25.91 -19.38 32.92
C ILE A 943 25.48 -20.31 34.07
N ASP A 944 25.98 -21.54 34.09
CA ASP A 944 25.77 -22.54 35.16
C ASP A 944 26.51 -22.18 36.45
N GLU A 945 27.54 -21.31 36.39
CA GLU A 945 28.33 -20.85 37.53
C GLU A 945 27.86 -19.48 38.09
N TYR A 946 26.84 -18.85 37.48
CA TYR A 946 26.39 -17.50 37.83
C TYR A 946 25.28 -17.47 38.90
N ILE A 947 24.15 -18.11 38.61
CA ILE A 947 23.02 -18.32 39.52
C ILE A 947 22.51 -19.75 39.22
N PRO A 948 22.51 -20.67 40.20
CA PRO A 948 22.20 -22.08 39.97
C PRO A 948 20.86 -22.34 39.27
N THR A 949 20.87 -23.27 38.31
CA THR A 949 19.69 -23.69 37.57
C THR A 949 18.63 -24.27 38.51
N GLY A 950 17.46 -23.63 38.54
CA GLY A 950 16.34 -23.97 39.42
C GLY A 950 16.19 -23.08 40.66
N LEU A 951 17.22 -22.33 41.08
CA LEU A 951 17.12 -21.39 42.22
C LEU A 951 16.23 -20.19 41.90
N ALA A 952 16.42 -19.59 40.72
CA ALA A 952 15.65 -18.44 40.27
C ALA A 952 15.60 -18.38 38.74
N TYR A 953 14.53 -17.81 38.17
CA TYR A 953 14.57 -17.30 36.81
C TYR A 953 15.04 -15.84 36.82
N TYR A 954 15.98 -15.51 35.94
CA TYR A 954 16.58 -14.19 35.88
C TYR A 954 16.86 -13.74 34.44
N GLU A 955 17.04 -12.43 34.27
CA GLU A 955 17.45 -11.80 33.02
C GLU A 955 18.52 -10.74 33.30
N ILE A 956 19.55 -10.67 32.44
CA ILE A 956 20.69 -9.77 32.62
C ILE A 956 20.61 -8.64 31.61
N MET A 957 20.62 -7.39 32.10
CA MET A 957 20.49 -6.18 31.31
C MET A 957 21.68 -5.22 31.54
N PRO A 958 22.65 -5.15 30.62
CA PRO A 958 23.58 -4.03 30.52
C PRO A 958 22.81 -2.73 30.31
N ILE A 959 23.03 -1.73 31.17
CA ILE A 959 22.19 -0.53 31.20
C ILE A 959 22.96 0.71 31.65
N ASN A 960 22.88 1.80 30.89
CA ASN A 960 23.47 3.08 31.29
C ASN A 960 22.69 3.70 32.47
N GLN A 961 23.38 4.53 33.27
CA GLN A 961 22.82 5.13 34.49
C GLN A 961 21.47 5.87 34.27
N ASP A 962 21.29 6.52 33.12
CA ASP A 962 20.08 7.29 32.82
C ASP A 962 18.91 6.36 32.45
N ASN A 963 19.16 5.36 31.61
CA ASN A 963 18.15 4.35 31.26
C ASN A 963 17.76 3.50 32.47
N TYR A 964 18.68 3.22 33.41
CA TYR A 964 18.33 2.54 34.66
C TYR A 964 17.37 3.37 35.52
N ALA A 965 17.60 4.69 35.63
CA ALA A 965 16.68 5.58 36.35
C ALA A 965 15.29 5.69 35.67
N LYS A 966 15.22 5.54 34.34
CA LYS A 966 13.95 5.40 33.61
C LYS A 966 13.29 4.05 33.85
N LEU A 967 14.02 2.94 33.76
CA LEU A 967 13.52 1.58 33.95
C LEU A 967 12.79 1.42 35.30
N ILE A 968 13.36 1.96 36.39
CA ILE A 968 12.73 1.94 37.72
C ILE A 968 11.46 2.80 37.78
N ARG A 969 11.38 3.91 37.03
CA ARG A 969 10.23 4.81 37.01
C ARG A 969 9.07 4.27 36.18
N GLU A 970 9.37 3.84 34.96
CA GLU A 970 8.36 3.41 33.98
C GLU A 970 7.95 1.94 34.19
N GLN A 971 8.77 1.15 34.89
CA GLN A 971 8.63 -0.31 35.10
C GLN A 971 8.62 -1.17 33.82
N LYS A 972 8.85 -0.56 32.65
CA LYS A 972 8.87 -1.19 31.31
C LYS A 972 10.20 -1.87 30.98
N ALA A 973 10.45 -3.01 31.63
CA ALA A 973 11.57 -3.90 31.32
C ALA A 973 11.44 -4.57 29.95
N ASP A 974 10.20 -4.82 29.49
CA ASP A 974 9.89 -5.37 28.18
C ASP A 974 10.35 -4.44 27.05
N ALA A 975 10.06 -3.14 27.15
CA ALA A 975 10.57 -2.15 26.22
C ALA A 975 12.10 -2.02 26.29
N TYR A 976 12.71 -2.07 27.48
CA TYR A 976 14.17 -2.00 27.59
C TYR A 976 14.86 -3.19 26.93
N ARG A 977 14.27 -4.39 27.03
CA ARG A 977 14.78 -5.63 26.43
C ARG A 977 14.88 -5.52 24.90
N VAL A 978 13.81 -5.10 24.22
CA VAL A 978 13.77 -4.88 22.76
C VAL A 978 14.81 -3.83 22.35
N TRP A 979 14.88 -2.71 23.09
CA TRP A 979 15.84 -1.65 22.85
C TRP A 979 17.30 -2.12 23.00
N MET A 980 17.57 -2.93 24.03
CA MET A 980 18.88 -3.48 24.35
C MET A 980 19.37 -4.48 23.31
N GLU A 981 18.51 -5.37 22.80
CA GLU A 981 18.85 -6.33 21.74
C GLU A 981 19.36 -5.61 20.49
N GLU A 982 18.64 -4.57 20.04
CA GLU A 982 19.05 -3.73 18.91
C GLU A 982 20.38 -2.99 19.20
N HIS A 983 20.49 -2.30 20.34
CA HIS A 983 21.59 -1.35 20.59
C HIS A 983 22.87 -1.98 21.14
N TYR A 984 22.84 -3.13 21.84
CA TYR A 984 24.05 -3.75 22.42
C TYR A 984 24.57 -4.96 21.65
N PHE A 985 23.70 -5.67 20.93
CA PHE A 985 24.01 -7.02 20.43
C PHE A 985 23.96 -7.16 18.91
N LYS A 986 23.12 -6.37 18.22
CA LYS A 986 23.12 -6.25 16.75
C LYS A 986 24.37 -5.53 16.22
N LYS A 987 24.60 -5.62 14.91
CA LYS A 987 25.69 -5.03 14.13
C LYS A 987 25.20 -4.55 12.78
#